data_AF-A0A3B0IW61-F1
#
_entry.id   AF-A0A3B0IW61-F1
#
_cell.length_a   1.000
_cell.length_b   1.000
_cell.length_c   1.000
_cell.angle_alpha   90.00
_cell.angle_beta   90.00
_cell.angle_gamma   90.00
#
_symmetry.space_group_name_H-M   'P 1'
#
loop_
_entity.id
_entity.type
_entity.pdbx_description
1 polymer ?
#
loop_
_entity_poly.entity_id
_entity_poly.type
_entity_poly.pdbx_seq_one_letter_code
_entity_poly.pdbx_strand_id
1 'polypeptide(L)'
;MHKILVRNNHKPLIGKIKINGSKNAVLPIMAASLLSNSSVILHNVPDLIDVHLMSELLKSLGAEVNFICNKDYKANHTLEIDCSNINNYLISHEIASRLRASFLMLGPMLSRFGRVSTVFPGGCNIGKRPVDIHIKALEAMGAKIEIDSCNITATTKGKLQGKEITFEKVSVGATENIIMAATLAEGVTIINNAAIEPEVLDLIEFLKIMGANIEVNNTKITIEGVEALNGCEHKIIPDRIEAGTYALAAIITDGELKLEGVSLSDIECIANELKTIGARVELHDDGIIISRKNGSIKSAHVATNPYPNFPSDMQPQLMSAMCIADGISIIEENIFESRFAHANELRKLGANISIEKSKATISGIKSLSGANLYANDLRSTAALILASLVAKGETTINNSHHLWRGYEAMDEKLNSCGADISVSSSEYIMNETTKRTTVKEIDEILYEEHKVLDHGFVRVIDYMGSDSAIVQAARVSYGKGTKQINQDEALIKYLMRHHHTTPFEMCEIKFHVKLPIFIARQWIRHRTANVNEYSGRYSILDNEFYIPEQVAKQSDNNKQGSGEAFHSSTSKEIIDSLINDSNLVYSHYEKFIKQGLAREIARTNLTLNYYTQFYWKIDLHNLLHFLRLRADKHAQYEIRVYAEVMLDIVKKWVPLAYNAFVEYSLKSACISKTGLEIIRKLIKGENVTREESGIGKREWDELMSILCK
;
A
#
# COMPACT_ATOMS: atom_id res chain seq x y z
N MET A 1 11.66 0.80 12.90
CA MET A 1 10.27 1.28 13.14
C MET A 1 10.26 2.19 14.36
N HIS A 2 9.67 3.38 14.29
CA HIS A 2 9.63 4.24 15.47
C HIS A 2 8.70 3.68 16.56
N LYS A 3 9.15 3.79 17.81
CA LYS A 3 8.41 3.46 19.02
C LYS A 3 8.36 4.69 19.91
N ILE A 4 7.16 5.01 20.40
CA ILE A 4 6.96 6.09 21.37
C ILE A 4 6.78 5.45 22.74
N LEU A 5 7.47 6.00 23.72
CA LEU A 5 7.39 5.61 25.11
C LEU A 5 6.86 6.80 25.91
N VAL A 6 5.76 6.60 26.61
CA VAL A 6 5.13 7.63 27.46
C VAL A 6 5.16 7.15 28.89
N ARG A 7 5.71 7.96 29.79
CA ARG A 7 5.72 7.71 31.24
C ARG A 7 4.88 8.76 31.92
N ASN A 8 3.91 8.32 32.72
CA ASN A 8 3.18 9.24 33.57
C ASN A 8 4.07 9.68 34.73
N ASN A 9 4.46 10.96 34.72
CA ASN A 9 5.26 11.59 35.76
C ASN A 9 4.39 12.34 36.81
N HIS A 10 3.07 12.20 36.72
CA HIS A 10 2.06 12.83 37.56
C HIS A 10 2.07 14.36 37.58
N LYS A 11 2.68 15.00 36.58
CA LYS A 11 2.72 16.46 36.46
C LYS A 11 1.67 16.97 35.49
N PRO A 12 0.99 18.08 35.81
CA PRO A 12 0.15 18.77 34.84
C PRO A 12 1.02 19.37 33.73
N LEU A 13 0.47 19.42 32.51
CA LEU A 13 1.15 20.10 31.42
C LEU A 13 1.00 21.62 31.56
N ILE A 14 2.12 22.32 31.72
CA ILE A 14 2.14 23.78 31.89
C ILE A 14 3.18 24.36 30.94
N GLY A 15 2.76 25.23 30.04
CA GLY A 15 3.68 25.83 29.09
C GLY A 15 3.02 26.45 27.88
N LYS A 16 3.84 26.67 26.85
CA LYS A 16 3.45 27.30 25.59
C LYS A 16 3.72 26.35 24.43
N ILE A 17 2.76 26.21 23.53
CA ILE A 17 2.91 25.41 22.32
C ILE A 17 2.50 26.25 21.12
N LYS A 18 3.40 26.38 20.16
CA LYS A 18 3.11 27.02 18.87
C LYS A 18 2.40 26.04 17.95
N ILE A 19 1.25 26.46 17.43
CA ILE A 19 0.43 25.69 16.49
C ILE A 19 0.96 25.90 15.07
N ASN A 20 1.11 24.80 14.33
CA ASN A 20 1.60 24.81 12.95
C ASN A 20 0.46 25.10 11.97
N GLY A 21 0.80 25.31 10.69
CA GLY A 21 -0.22 25.37 9.65
C GLY A 21 -0.92 24.03 9.43
N SER A 22 -2.16 24.11 8.97
CA SER A 22 -3.03 22.96 8.75
C SER A 22 -2.50 22.03 7.68
N LYS A 23 -2.26 20.77 8.03
CA LYS A 23 -1.95 19.71 7.06
C LYS A 23 -3.06 19.56 6.02
N ASN A 24 -4.30 19.71 6.44
CA ASN A 24 -5.46 19.55 5.56
C ASN A 24 -5.66 20.77 4.63
N ALA A 25 -5.10 21.94 4.93
CA ALA A 25 -5.10 23.10 4.03
C ALA A 25 -3.88 23.13 3.10
N VAL A 26 -2.68 22.79 3.61
CA VAL A 26 -1.46 22.88 2.80
C VAL A 26 -1.45 21.88 1.64
N LEU A 27 -1.97 20.67 1.81
CA LEU A 27 -1.96 19.65 0.74
C LEU A 27 -2.79 20.05 -0.50
N PRO A 28 -4.05 20.53 -0.39
CA PRO A 28 -4.77 21.07 -1.54
C PRO A 28 -4.11 22.32 -2.13
N ILE A 29 -3.54 23.21 -1.30
CA ILE A 29 -2.84 24.42 -1.78
C ILE A 29 -1.58 24.06 -2.56
N MET A 30 -0.83 23.05 -2.12
CA MET A 30 0.29 22.48 -2.88
C MET A 30 -0.16 21.93 -4.23
N ALA A 31 -1.30 21.23 -4.29
CA ALA A 31 -1.86 20.79 -5.57
C ALA A 31 -2.31 21.97 -6.45
N ALA A 32 -2.89 23.02 -5.85
CA ALA A 32 -3.34 24.22 -6.54
C ALA A 32 -2.19 25.04 -7.16
N SER A 33 -0.97 24.93 -6.61
CA SER A 33 0.22 25.54 -7.23
C SER A 33 0.45 25.09 -8.68
N LEU A 34 -0.04 23.90 -9.05
CA LEU A 34 0.00 23.41 -10.43
C LEU A 34 -0.81 24.28 -11.38
N LEU A 35 -1.71 25.14 -10.92
CA LEU A 35 -2.50 26.01 -11.79
C LEU A 35 -1.73 27.23 -12.31
N SER A 36 -0.57 27.56 -11.73
CA SER A 36 0.23 28.71 -12.16
C SER A 36 1.51 28.32 -12.92
N ASN A 37 1.92 29.22 -13.81
CA ASN A 37 3.23 29.19 -14.48
C ASN A 37 4.31 30.00 -13.72
N SER A 38 4.00 30.56 -12.55
CA SER A 38 4.91 31.37 -11.74
C SER A 38 5.08 30.74 -10.35
N SER A 39 6.18 31.10 -9.68
CA SER A 39 6.49 30.60 -8.33
C SER A 39 5.45 31.00 -7.29
N VAL A 40 5.15 30.08 -6.38
CA VAL A 40 4.30 30.26 -5.20
C VAL A 40 5.14 30.06 -3.95
N ILE A 41 4.97 30.93 -2.96
CA ILE A 41 5.64 30.84 -1.66
C ILE A 41 4.59 30.62 -0.57
N LEU A 42 4.72 29.51 0.16
CA LEU A 42 3.82 29.13 1.24
C LEU A 42 4.54 29.28 2.58
N HIS A 43 3.98 30.11 3.46
CA HIS A 43 4.44 30.26 4.84
C HIS A 43 3.58 29.43 5.79
N ASN A 44 4.11 29.20 7.00
CA ASN A 44 3.46 28.40 8.02
C ASN A 44 3.28 26.91 7.65
N VAL A 45 4.16 26.37 6.82
CA VAL A 45 4.06 24.96 6.38
C VAL A 45 4.56 24.03 7.50
N PRO A 46 3.81 22.96 7.86
CA PRO A 46 4.26 21.99 8.85
C PRO A 46 5.26 20.98 8.24
N ASP A 47 6.26 20.55 9.00
CA ASP A 47 7.22 19.51 8.58
C ASP A 47 6.62 18.11 8.79
N LEU A 48 5.93 17.59 7.78
CA LEU A 48 5.18 16.33 7.84
C LEU A 48 5.51 15.41 6.67
N ILE A 49 5.41 14.09 6.91
CA ILE A 49 5.62 13.07 5.87
C ILE A 49 4.72 13.32 4.65
N ASP A 50 3.45 13.66 4.85
CA ASP A 50 2.50 13.88 3.75
C ASP A 50 2.88 15.11 2.90
N VAL A 51 3.48 16.16 3.50
CA VAL A 51 3.97 17.36 2.80
C VAL A 51 5.19 17.03 1.95
N HIS A 52 6.12 16.23 2.48
CA HIS A 52 7.29 15.77 1.72
C HIS A 52 6.90 14.85 0.56
N LEU A 53 5.96 13.92 0.77
CA LEU A 53 5.44 13.06 -0.31
C LEU A 53 4.76 13.87 -1.41
N MET A 54 4.00 14.91 -1.06
CA MET A 54 3.40 15.81 -2.07
C MET A 54 4.48 16.62 -2.80
N SER A 55 5.53 17.04 -2.09
CA SER A 55 6.70 17.72 -2.70
C SER A 55 7.43 16.81 -3.68
N GLU A 56 7.64 15.53 -3.33
CA GLU A 56 8.22 14.52 -4.23
C GLU A 56 7.34 14.28 -5.47
N LEU A 57 6.01 14.23 -5.30
CA LEU A 57 5.08 14.12 -6.43
C LEU A 57 5.20 15.31 -7.38
N LEU A 58 5.16 16.54 -6.86
CA LEU A 58 5.33 17.76 -7.67
C LEU A 58 6.68 17.74 -8.42
N LYS A 59 7.77 17.39 -7.73
CA LYS A 59 9.09 17.22 -8.36
C LYS A 59 9.08 16.18 -9.48
N SER A 60 8.40 15.05 -9.29
CA SER A 60 8.28 13.99 -10.31
C SER A 60 7.54 14.42 -11.57
N LEU A 61 6.74 15.49 -11.50
CA LEU A 61 6.06 16.09 -12.64
C LEU A 61 6.91 17.16 -13.35
N GLY A 62 8.02 17.59 -12.75
CA GLY A 62 8.92 18.63 -13.26
C GLY A 62 8.88 19.95 -12.48
N ALA A 63 8.21 20.02 -11.33
CA ALA A 63 8.23 21.21 -10.49
C ALA A 63 9.56 21.35 -9.73
N GLU A 64 9.97 22.58 -9.46
CA GLU A 64 11.01 22.87 -8.48
C GLU A 64 10.32 23.12 -7.13
N VAL A 65 10.73 22.38 -6.09
CA VAL A 65 10.15 22.50 -4.75
C VAL A 65 11.25 22.58 -3.70
N ASN A 66 11.29 23.69 -2.98
CA ASN A 66 12.30 24.00 -1.97
C ASN A 66 11.64 24.19 -0.59
N PHE A 67 11.95 23.30 0.35
CA PHE A 67 11.45 23.36 1.72
C PHE A 67 12.50 23.99 2.63
N ILE A 68 12.19 25.17 3.16
CA ILE A 68 13.08 25.96 4.01
C ILE A 68 12.65 25.80 5.47
N CYS A 69 13.40 24.97 6.20
CA CYS A 69 13.19 24.78 7.63
C CYS A 69 13.50 26.06 8.41
N ASN A 70 12.57 26.43 9.27
CA ASN A 70 12.78 27.44 10.31
C ASN A 70 13.66 26.81 11.41
N LYS A 71 14.82 27.41 11.68
CA LYS A 71 15.77 26.86 12.66
C LYS A 71 15.45 27.25 14.10
N ASP A 72 14.71 28.35 14.28
CA ASP A 72 14.42 28.91 15.61
C ASP A 72 13.19 28.26 16.24
N TYR A 73 12.25 27.78 15.41
CA TYR A 73 11.02 27.15 15.85
C TYR A 73 10.75 25.87 15.04
N LYS A 74 10.30 24.81 15.72
CA LYS A 74 9.70 23.59 15.14
C LYS A 74 8.26 23.87 14.65
N ALA A 75 8.16 24.93 13.85
CA ALA A 75 6.95 25.55 13.35
C ALA A 75 7.31 26.61 12.31
N ASN A 76 6.30 27.03 11.55
CA ASN A 76 6.39 28.19 10.67
C ASN A 76 7.50 28.09 9.60
N HIS A 77 7.59 26.95 8.91
CA HIS A 77 8.50 26.74 7.79
C HIS A 77 7.95 27.40 6.52
N THR A 78 8.83 27.55 5.52
CA THR A 78 8.47 28.11 4.20
C THR A 78 8.69 27.06 3.12
N LEU A 79 7.76 26.99 2.16
CA LEU A 79 7.84 26.11 1.00
C LEU A 79 7.69 26.94 -0.27
N GLU A 80 8.69 26.86 -1.15
CA GLU A 80 8.68 27.52 -2.45
C GLU A 80 8.40 26.47 -3.52
N ILE A 81 7.46 26.74 -4.43
CA ILE A 81 7.03 25.83 -5.49
C ILE A 81 7.02 26.57 -6.81
N ASP A 82 7.71 26.05 -7.82
CA ASP A 82 7.65 26.54 -9.20
C ASP A 82 7.19 25.41 -10.15
N CYS A 83 6.01 25.60 -10.74
CA CYS A 83 5.37 24.65 -11.65
C CYS A 83 5.48 25.08 -13.13
N SER A 84 6.40 25.97 -13.48
CA SER A 84 6.64 26.44 -14.86
C SER A 84 7.19 25.32 -15.77
N ASN A 85 8.00 24.42 -15.23
CA ASN A 85 8.74 23.38 -15.96
C ASN A 85 8.05 21.99 -15.98
N ILE A 86 6.75 21.92 -15.65
CA ILE A 86 6.00 20.66 -15.67
C ILE A 86 6.01 20.07 -17.09
N ASN A 87 6.51 18.85 -17.21
CA ASN A 87 6.67 18.14 -18.50
C ASN A 87 6.19 16.69 -18.45
N ASN A 88 5.82 16.20 -17.27
CA ASN A 88 5.30 14.86 -17.05
C ASN A 88 3.86 14.96 -16.51
N TYR A 89 2.99 14.07 -16.97
CA TYR A 89 1.56 14.03 -16.65
C TYR A 89 1.16 12.73 -15.97
N LEU A 90 2.13 11.88 -15.65
CA LEU A 90 1.95 10.63 -14.91
C LEU A 90 2.31 10.86 -13.44
N ILE A 91 1.32 10.76 -12.57
CA ILE A 91 1.51 10.76 -11.12
C ILE A 91 2.06 9.40 -10.70
N SER A 92 3.22 9.38 -10.05
CA SER A 92 3.89 8.14 -9.64
C SER A 92 3.00 7.26 -8.76
N HIS A 93 2.72 6.02 -9.21
CA HIS A 93 1.93 5.04 -8.47
C HIS A 93 2.51 4.75 -7.07
N GLU A 94 3.83 4.60 -6.98
CA GLU A 94 4.51 4.27 -5.72
C GLU A 94 4.21 5.32 -4.64
N ILE A 95 4.32 6.60 -4.98
CA ILE A 95 4.10 7.70 -4.04
C ILE A 95 2.60 7.96 -3.83
N ALA A 96 1.79 7.95 -4.90
CA ALA A 96 0.35 8.15 -4.83
C ALA A 96 -0.36 7.10 -3.96
N SER A 97 0.12 5.85 -3.97
CA SER A 97 -0.40 4.78 -3.12
C SER A 97 -0.21 5.05 -1.61
N ARG A 98 0.81 5.83 -1.24
CA ARG A 98 1.15 6.21 0.15
C ARG A 98 0.47 7.50 0.60
N LEU A 99 0.10 8.37 -0.35
CA LEU A 99 -0.54 9.66 -0.09
C LEU A 99 -1.88 9.76 -0.82
N ARG A 100 -2.99 9.54 -0.10
CA ARG A 100 -4.34 9.69 -0.66
C ARG A 100 -4.64 11.09 -1.19
N ALA A 101 -4.05 12.13 -0.61
CA ALA A 101 -4.22 13.52 -1.06
C ALA A 101 -3.63 13.79 -2.45
N SER A 102 -2.77 12.89 -2.98
CA SER A 102 -2.29 12.95 -4.37
C SER A 102 -3.42 13.04 -5.41
N PHE A 103 -4.59 12.49 -5.09
CA PHE A 103 -5.76 12.56 -5.96
C PHE A 103 -6.27 13.99 -6.21
N LEU A 104 -5.93 14.94 -5.34
CA LEU A 104 -6.26 16.36 -5.50
C LEU A 104 -5.49 17.02 -6.67
N MET A 105 -4.43 16.40 -7.17
CA MET A 105 -3.70 16.88 -8.35
C MET A 105 -4.49 16.67 -9.64
N LEU A 106 -5.53 15.82 -9.64
CA LEU A 106 -6.32 15.47 -10.82
C LEU A 106 -6.96 16.70 -11.48
N GLY A 107 -7.67 17.51 -10.70
CA GLY A 107 -8.36 18.72 -11.16
C GLY A 107 -7.43 19.78 -11.75
N PRO A 108 -6.40 20.27 -11.01
CA PRO A 108 -5.50 21.30 -11.52
C PRO A 108 -4.63 20.82 -12.70
N MET A 109 -4.23 19.55 -12.73
CA MET A 109 -3.52 19.00 -13.89
C MET A 109 -4.41 18.96 -15.13
N LEU A 110 -5.67 18.55 -14.97
CA LEU A 110 -6.60 18.45 -16.07
C LEU A 110 -7.00 19.83 -16.61
N SER A 111 -7.23 20.81 -15.73
CA SER A 111 -7.63 22.16 -16.15
C SER A 111 -6.50 22.92 -16.86
N ARG A 112 -5.25 22.79 -16.39
CA ARG A 112 -4.10 23.49 -17.00
C ARG A 112 -3.50 22.76 -18.19
N PHE A 113 -3.34 21.43 -18.12
CA PHE A 113 -2.60 20.66 -19.12
C PHE A 113 -3.49 19.79 -20.02
N GLY A 114 -4.79 19.70 -19.74
CA GLY A 114 -5.74 18.94 -20.53
C GLY A 114 -5.61 17.41 -20.42
N ARG A 115 -4.63 16.91 -19.67
CA ARG A 115 -4.39 15.47 -19.47
C ARG A 115 -3.69 15.18 -18.15
N VAL A 116 -4.00 14.02 -17.58
CA VAL A 116 -3.32 13.47 -16.41
C VAL A 116 -3.56 11.96 -16.32
N SER A 117 -2.56 11.22 -15.89
CA SER A 117 -2.68 9.81 -15.53
C SER A 117 -2.28 9.63 -14.07
N THR A 118 -3.13 8.97 -13.31
CA THR A 118 -2.93 8.69 -11.87
C THR A 118 -3.48 7.31 -11.56
N VAL A 119 -3.44 6.91 -10.30
CA VAL A 119 -3.99 5.65 -9.83
C VAL A 119 -5.07 5.88 -8.78
N PHE A 120 -5.93 4.89 -8.57
CA PHE A 120 -6.83 4.96 -7.43
C PHE A 120 -6.03 5.14 -6.13
N PRO A 121 -6.43 6.07 -5.25
CA PRO A 121 -5.84 6.15 -3.94
C PRO A 121 -6.10 4.81 -3.21
N GLY A 122 -5.07 4.28 -2.54
CA GLY A 122 -5.16 3.00 -1.84
C GLY A 122 -6.26 2.92 -0.76
N GLY A 123 -6.47 1.71 -0.26
CA GLY A 123 -7.41 1.44 0.85
C GLY A 123 -7.05 2.22 2.11
N CYS A 124 -8.06 2.74 2.82
CA CYS A 124 -7.89 3.55 4.03
C CYS A 124 -8.47 2.82 5.25
N ASN A 125 -7.67 2.68 6.32
CA ASN A 125 -8.04 1.90 7.51
C ASN A 125 -9.26 2.45 8.27
N ILE A 126 -9.65 3.71 8.03
CA ILE A 126 -10.77 4.38 8.72
C ILE A 126 -12.12 4.19 8.00
N GLY A 127 -12.14 3.61 6.80
CA GLY A 127 -13.39 3.30 6.07
C GLY A 127 -13.27 3.45 4.55
N LYS A 128 -14.37 3.12 3.85
CA LYS A 128 -14.46 3.29 2.39
C LYS A 128 -14.52 4.78 2.04
N ARG A 129 -13.59 5.22 1.19
CA ARG A 129 -13.54 6.59 0.67
C ARG A 129 -13.53 6.50 -0.85
N PRO A 130 -14.68 6.34 -1.50
CA PRO A 130 -14.74 6.30 -2.95
C PRO A 130 -14.36 7.68 -3.53
N VAL A 131 -13.90 7.69 -4.79
CA VAL A 131 -13.55 8.90 -5.53
C VAL A 131 -14.57 9.24 -6.62
N ASP A 132 -15.71 8.55 -6.61
CA ASP A 132 -16.74 8.66 -7.65
C ASP A 132 -17.34 10.07 -7.75
N ILE A 133 -17.49 10.79 -6.62
CA ILE A 133 -17.96 12.17 -6.61
C ILE A 133 -17.03 13.09 -7.42
N HIS A 134 -15.71 12.88 -7.33
CA HIS A 134 -14.74 13.67 -8.09
C HIS A 134 -14.84 13.35 -9.58
N ILE A 135 -14.89 12.06 -9.93
CA ILE A 135 -14.94 11.57 -11.31
C ILE A 135 -16.20 12.09 -12.01
N LYS A 136 -17.37 11.86 -11.41
CA LYS A 136 -18.67 12.31 -11.96
C LYS A 136 -18.71 13.82 -12.18
N ALA A 137 -18.16 14.60 -11.25
CA ALA A 137 -18.13 16.05 -11.36
C ALA A 137 -17.19 16.54 -12.48
N LEU A 138 -16.00 15.94 -12.64
CA LEU A 138 -15.09 16.26 -13.74
C LEU A 138 -15.66 15.84 -15.10
N GLU A 139 -16.31 14.67 -15.19
CA GLU A 139 -17.01 14.23 -16.41
C GLU A 139 -18.14 15.20 -16.79
N ALA A 140 -18.90 15.70 -15.80
CA ALA A 140 -19.93 16.71 -16.03
C ALA A 140 -19.38 18.04 -16.57
N MET A 141 -18.11 18.35 -16.27
CA MET A 141 -17.36 19.49 -16.82
C MET A 141 -16.68 19.17 -18.17
N GLY A 142 -16.94 18.01 -18.77
CA GLY A 142 -16.44 17.65 -20.10
C GLY A 142 -15.15 16.82 -20.12
N ALA A 143 -14.67 16.34 -18.97
CA ALA A 143 -13.56 15.39 -18.91
C ALA A 143 -13.97 14.02 -19.48
N LYS A 144 -13.06 13.38 -20.21
CA LYS A 144 -13.10 11.96 -20.53
C LYS A 144 -12.20 11.22 -19.57
N ILE A 145 -12.77 10.36 -18.73
CA ILE A 145 -12.04 9.58 -17.74
C ILE A 145 -12.10 8.10 -18.13
N GLU A 146 -10.94 7.49 -18.34
CA GLU A 146 -10.78 6.07 -18.63
C GLU A 146 -10.14 5.39 -17.43
N ILE A 147 -10.72 4.26 -17.03
CA ILE A 147 -10.28 3.49 -15.87
C ILE A 147 -9.88 2.11 -16.37
N ASP A 148 -8.60 1.77 -16.26
CA ASP A 148 -8.06 0.45 -16.57
C ASP A 148 -7.41 -0.13 -15.30
N SER A 149 -8.00 -1.21 -14.79
CA SER A 149 -7.56 -1.89 -13.58
C SER A 149 -7.49 -0.95 -12.36
N CYS A 150 -6.32 -0.37 -12.08
CA CYS A 150 -6.08 0.60 -11.00
C CYS A 150 -5.65 1.98 -11.50
N ASN A 151 -5.46 2.16 -12.81
CA ASN A 151 -5.04 3.41 -13.43
C ASN A 151 -6.25 4.24 -13.87
N ILE A 152 -6.15 5.55 -13.68
CA ILE A 152 -7.14 6.55 -14.06
C ILE A 152 -6.45 7.51 -15.01
N THR A 153 -6.88 7.53 -16.26
CA THR A 153 -6.42 8.49 -17.26
C THR A 153 -7.55 9.46 -17.57
N ALA A 154 -7.34 10.74 -17.24
CA ALA A 154 -8.29 11.80 -17.51
C ALA A 154 -7.75 12.72 -18.61
N THR A 155 -8.60 13.05 -19.58
CA THR A 155 -8.29 13.95 -20.69
C THR A 155 -9.47 14.89 -20.95
N THR A 156 -9.22 16.06 -21.52
CA THR A 156 -10.28 16.96 -22.00
C THR A 156 -9.96 17.47 -23.40
N LYS A 157 -11.00 17.71 -24.20
CA LYS A 157 -10.87 18.32 -25.53
C LYS A 157 -11.00 19.84 -25.38
N GLY A 158 -9.87 20.53 -25.24
CA GLY A 158 -9.85 21.97 -24.95
C GLY A 158 -9.95 22.25 -23.45
N LYS A 159 -10.64 23.33 -23.07
CA LYS A 159 -10.87 23.66 -21.65
C LYS A 159 -12.04 22.85 -21.08
N LEU A 160 -11.97 22.54 -19.79
CA LEU A 160 -13.14 22.09 -19.04
C LEU A 160 -14.24 23.16 -19.14
N GLN A 161 -15.49 22.75 -19.03
CA GLN A 161 -16.65 23.61 -19.20
C GLN A 161 -17.32 23.86 -17.85
N GLY A 162 -17.71 25.11 -17.61
CA GLY A 162 -18.45 25.50 -16.42
C GLY A 162 -19.78 24.77 -16.32
N LYS A 163 -20.11 24.26 -15.13
CA LYS A 163 -21.32 23.48 -14.90
C LYS A 163 -21.92 23.70 -13.51
N GLU A 164 -23.23 23.55 -13.40
CA GLU A 164 -23.88 23.38 -12.11
C GLU A 164 -23.79 21.92 -11.67
N ILE A 165 -23.21 21.70 -10.48
CA ILE A 165 -22.89 20.39 -9.90
C ILE A 165 -23.45 20.37 -8.48
N THR A 166 -24.26 19.35 -8.16
CA THR A 166 -24.81 19.16 -6.81
C THR A 166 -24.26 17.88 -6.22
N PHE A 167 -23.57 17.99 -5.08
CA PHE A 167 -23.08 16.81 -4.38
C PHE A 167 -24.17 16.14 -3.54
N GLU A 168 -24.38 14.83 -3.73
CA GLU A 168 -25.32 14.03 -2.93
C GLU A 168 -24.91 13.97 -1.45
N LYS A 169 -23.60 14.00 -1.19
CA LYS A 169 -23.01 14.04 0.16
C LYS A 169 -21.86 15.03 0.16
N VAL A 170 -21.73 15.80 1.26
CA VAL A 170 -20.61 16.72 1.47
C VAL A 170 -19.29 15.95 1.41
N SER A 171 -18.38 16.42 0.57
CA SER A 171 -17.05 15.84 0.38
C SER A 171 -16.01 16.94 0.23
N VAL A 172 -15.12 17.05 1.22
CA VAL A 172 -14.02 18.05 1.26
C VAL A 172 -13.15 17.93 0.01
N GLY A 173 -12.57 16.75 -0.21
CA GLY A 173 -11.67 16.55 -1.34
C GLY A 173 -12.35 16.72 -2.71
N ALA A 174 -13.62 16.36 -2.85
CA ALA A 174 -14.33 16.58 -4.12
C ALA A 174 -14.56 18.07 -4.35
N THR A 175 -14.93 18.80 -3.31
CA THR A 175 -15.09 20.26 -3.36
C THR A 175 -13.78 20.93 -3.75
N GLU A 176 -12.67 20.62 -3.08
CA GLU A 176 -11.34 21.17 -3.38
C GLU A 176 -10.92 20.89 -4.84
N ASN A 177 -11.07 19.63 -5.28
CA ASN A 177 -10.65 19.21 -6.62
C ASN A 177 -11.44 19.95 -7.72
N ILE A 178 -12.75 20.13 -7.52
CA ILE A 178 -13.62 20.79 -8.48
C ILE A 178 -13.44 22.31 -8.45
N ILE A 179 -13.21 22.93 -7.30
CA ILE A 179 -12.82 24.35 -7.22
C ILE A 179 -11.57 24.58 -8.06
N MET A 180 -10.50 23.79 -7.84
CA MET A 180 -9.25 23.91 -8.60
C MET A 180 -9.47 23.71 -10.11
N ALA A 181 -10.23 22.69 -10.50
CA ALA A 181 -10.54 22.42 -11.91
C ALA A 181 -11.33 23.55 -12.58
N ALA A 182 -12.28 24.15 -11.86
CA ALA A 182 -13.17 25.20 -12.36
C ALA A 182 -12.47 26.54 -12.58
N THR A 183 -11.37 26.82 -11.86
CA THR A 183 -10.67 28.12 -11.96
C THR A 183 -10.17 28.47 -13.37
N LEU A 184 -9.83 27.47 -14.20
CA LEU A 184 -9.38 27.66 -15.58
C LEU A 184 -10.37 27.10 -16.62
N ALA A 185 -11.58 26.73 -16.18
CA ALA A 185 -12.63 26.25 -17.05
C ALA A 185 -13.23 27.40 -17.89
N GLU A 186 -13.97 27.07 -18.94
CA GLU A 186 -14.72 28.04 -19.74
C GLU A 186 -16.13 28.21 -19.17
N GLY A 187 -16.45 29.43 -18.73
CA GLY A 187 -17.76 29.77 -18.16
C GLY A 187 -17.85 29.61 -16.64
N VAL A 188 -19.07 29.52 -16.13
CA VAL A 188 -19.37 29.55 -14.69
C VAL A 188 -19.66 28.14 -14.17
N THR A 189 -18.96 27.75 -13.11
CA THR A 189 -19.22 26.54 -12.33
C THR A 189 -19.94 26.89 -11.03
N ILE A 190 -20.98 26.14 -10.69
CA ILE A 190 -21.70 26.27 -9.42
C ILE A 190 -21.65 24.93 -8.72
N ILE A 191 -21.08 24.90 -7.50
CA ILE A 191 -21.06 23.71 -6.65
C ILE A 191 -22.10 23.92 -5.55
N ASN A 192 -23.18 23.13 -5.60
CA ASN A 192 -24.20 23.08 -4.56
C ASN A 192 -23.87 21.96 -3.55
N ASN A 193 -24.16 22.20 -2.27
CA ASN A 193 -23.83 21.29 -1.17
C ASN A 193 -22.32 21.04 -1.04
N ALA A 194 -21.54 22.10 -1.27
CA ALA A 194 -20.10 22.12 -1.14
C ALA A 194 -19.66 22.01 0.33
N ALA A 195 -18.47 21.46 0.51
CA ALA A 195 -17.75 21.48 1.78
C ALA A 195 -17.30 22.93 2.10
N ILE A 196 -17.40 23.33 3.37
CA ILE A 196 -17.10 24.71 3.84
C ILE A 196 -16.15 24.70 5.04
N GLU A 197 -15.42 23.60 5.21
CA GLU A 197 -14.34 23.47 6.16
C GLU A 197 -13.33 24.63 6.01
N PRO A 198 -12.71 25.11 7.11
CA PRO A 198 -11.74 26.20 7.05
C PRO A 198 -10.62 25.98 6.02
N GLU A 199 -10.23 24.72 5.81
CA GLU A 199 -9.23 24.33 4.83
C GLU A 199 -9.68 24.56 3.36
N VAL A 200 -10.98 24.40 3.08
CA VAL A 200 -11.56 24.72 1.76
C VAL A 200 -11.60 26.23 1.55
N LEU A 201 -11.95 26.99 2.59
CA LEU A 201 -11.96 28.45 2.53
C LEU A 201 -10.55 29.03 2.36
N ASP A 202 -9.55 28.44 2.99
CA ASP A 202 -8.13 28.81 2.81
C ASP A 202 -7.65 28.56 1.37
N LEU A 203 -8.04 27.42 0.78
CA LEU A 203 -7.78 27.15 -0.63
C LEU A 203 -8.44 28.20 -1.55
N ILE A 204 -9.68 28.61 -1.25
CA ILE A 204 -10.37 29.64 -2.05
C ILE A 204 -9.67 30.99 -1.93
N GLU A 205 -9.23 31.37 -0.73
CA GLU A 205 -8.50 32.61 -0.52
C GLU A 205 -7.16 32.59 -1.26
N PHE A 206 -6.42 31.48 -1.17
CA PHE A 206 -5.20 31.25 -1.95
C PHE A 206 -5.44 31.44 -3.46
N LEU A 207 -6.47 30.79 -4.01
CA LEU A 207 -6.81 30.89 -5.43
C LEU A 207 -7.25 32.30 -5.83
N LYS A 208 -7.95 33.04 -4.96
CA LYS A 208 -8.30 34.46 -5.19
C LYS A 208 -7.06 35.34 -5.28
N ILE A 209 -6.09 35.14 -4.39
CA ILE A 209 -4.80 35.86 -4.44
C ILE A 209 -4.07 35.56 -5.76
N MET A 210 -4.15 34.33 -6.27
CA MET A 210 -3.61 33.97 -7.60
C MET A 210 -4.39 34.59 -8.77
N GLY A 211 -5.58 35.16 -8.54
CA GLY A 211 -6.41 35.83 -9.53
C GLY A 211 -7.70 35.10 -9.93
N ALA A 212 -8.13 34.06 -9.21
CA ALA A 212 -9.38 33.36 -9.49
C ALA A 212 -10.61 34.20 -9.08
N ASN A 213 -11.71 34.07 -9.83
CA ASN A 213 -13.00 34.67 -9.46
C ASN A 213 -13.90 33.63 -8.77
N ILE A 214 -14.01 33.71 -7.44
CA ILE A 214 -14.75 32.74 -6.62
C ILE A 214 -15.65 33.47 -5.61
N GLU A 215 -16.94 33.13 -5.59
CA GLU A 215 -17.91 33.60 -4.60
C GLU A 215 -18.42 32.43 -3.75
N VAL A 216 -18.50 32.65 -2.43
CA VAL A 216 -18.98 31.64 -1.48
C VAL A 216 -20.24 32.19 -0.79
N ASN A 217 -21.33 31.44 -0.86
CA ASN A 217 -22.58 31.76 -0.16
C ASN A 217 -23.09 30.49 0.53
N ASN A 218 -22.88 30.40 1.84
CA ASN A 218 -23.13 29.18 2.62
C ASN A 218 -22.44 27.97 1.95
N THR A 219 -23.18 26.90 1.66
CA THR A 219 -22.69 25.68 0.99
C THR A 219 -22.76 25.75 -0.54
N LYS A 220 -22.96 26.94 -1.11
CA LYS A 220 -22.92 27.19 -2.55
C LYS A 220 -21.64 27.94 -2.92
N ILE A 221 -20.85 27.39 -3.83
CA ILE A 221 -19.62 28.03 -4.34
C ILE A 221 -19.79 28.28 -5.82
N THR A 222 -19.60 29.52 -6.25
CA THR A 222 -19.67 29.95 -7.65
C THR A 222 -18.27 30.33 -8.12
N ILE A 223 -17.81 29.74 -9.22
CA ILE A 223 -16.49 29.98 -9.79
C ILE A 223 -16.67 30.42 -11.24
N GLU A 224 -16.19 31.61 -11.58
CA GLU A 224 -16.06 32.04 -12.98
C GLU A 224 -14.63 31.75 -13.43
N GLY A 225 -14.51 30.90 -14.45
CA GLY A 225 -13.19 30.49 -14.93
C GLY A 225 -12.44 31.63 -15.61
N VAL A 226 -11.15 31.73 -15.33
CA VAL A 226 -10.24 32.78 -15.84
C VAL A 226 -9.25 32.21 -16.85
N GLU A 227 -8.55 33.09 -17.57
CA GLU A 227 -7.58 32.65 -18.58
C GLU A 227 -6.32 32.03 -17.99
N ALA A 228 -5.80 32.62 -16.90
CA ALA A 228 -4.58 32.20 -16.24
C ALA A 228 -4.57 32.61 -14.76
N LEU A 229 -3.77 31.90 -13.96
CA LEU A 229 -3.50 32.22 -12.57
C LEU A 229 -2.01 32.53 -12.35
N ASN A 230 -1.74 33.50 -11.47
CA ASN A 230 -0.39 33.98 -11.17
C ASN A 230 0.20 33.30 -9.94
N GLY A 231 1.50 33.47 -9.76
CA GLY A 231 2.20 33.10 -8.53
C GLY A 231 1.84 34.07 -7.41
N CYS A 232 1.98 33.63 -6.17
CA CYS A 232 1.65 34.44 -5.00
C CYS A 232 2.42 34.00 -3.74
N GLU A 233 2.33 34.82 -2.70
CA GLU A 233 2.70 34.43 -1.34
C GLU A 233 1.43 34.17 -0.53
N HIS A 234 1.40 33.09 0.24
CA HIS A 234 0.25 32.73 1.09
C HIS A 234 0.70 32.13 2.41
N LYS A 235 -0.02 32.44 3.49
CA LYS A 235 0.25 31.88 4.82
C LYS A 235 -0.82 30.86 5.16
N ILE A 236 -0.43 29.59 5.32
CA ILE A 236 -1.36 28.51 5.68
C ILE A 236 -2.01 28.78 7.04
N ILE A 237 -3.33 28.62 7.10
CA ILE A 237 -4.11 28.76 8.34
C ILE A 237 -3.63 27.80 9.45
N PRO A 238 -3.78 28.13 10.75
CA PRO A 238 -3.39 27.23 11.83
C PRO A 238 -4.14 25.89 11.80
N ASP A 239 -3.48 24.81 12.22
CA ASP A 239 -4.07 23.48 12.31
C ASP A 239 -5.00 23.38 13.51
N ARG A 240 -6.30 23.56 13.26
CA ARG A 240 -7.35 23.43 14.28
C ARG A 240 -7.38 22.07 14.97
N ILE A 241 -6.95 20.99 14.30
CA ILE A 241 -6.92 19.65 14.87
C ILE A 241 -5.70 19.48 15.78
N GLU A 242 -4.54 20.04 15.40
CA GLU A 242 -3.38 20.12 16.28
C GLU A 242 -3.71 20.93 17.55
N ALA A 243 -4.29 22.12 17.39
CA ALA A 243 -4.71 22.97 18.50
C ALA A 243 -5.71 22.24 19.43
N GLY A 244 -6.74 21.60 18.88
CA GLY A 244 -7.68 20.80 19.65
C GLY A 244 -7.03 19.62 20.38
N THR A 245 -6.01 18.99 19.77
CA THR A 245 -5.27 17.88 20.38
C THR A 245 -4.49 18.34 21.60
N TYR A 246 -3.76 19.46 21.53
CA TYR A 246 -3.06 20.00 22.69
C TYR A 246 -4.01 20.59 23.73
N ALA A 247 -5.15 21.15 23.33
CA ALA A 247 -6.18 21.59 24.25
C ALA A 247 -6.70 20.41 25.10
N LEU A 248 -6.96 19.25 24.49
CA LEU A 248 -7.32 18.04 25.22
C LEU A 248 -6.16 17.51 26.07
N ALA A 249 -4.91 17.64 25.64
CA ALA A 249 -3.75 17.29 26.47
C ALA A 249 -3.73 18.09 27.77
N ALA A 250 -3.98 19.41 27.72
CA ALA A 250 -4.11 20.26 28.90
C ALA A 250 -5.25 19.77 29.81
N ILE A 251 -6.44 19.50 29.24
CA ILE A 251 -7.62 19.08 30.01
C ILE A 251 -7.40 17.72 30.69
N ILE A 252 -6.84 16.75 29.96
CA ILE A 252 -6.59 15.38 30.45
C ILE A 252 -5.59 15.40 31.61
N THR A 253 -4.56 16.23 31.53
CA THR A 253 -3.48 16.31 32.53
C THR A 253 -3.73 17.30 33.66
N ASP A 254 -4.90 17.95 33.69
CA ASP A 254 -5.20 19.05 34.61
C ASP A 254 -4.22 20.23 34.52
N GLY A 255 -3.76 20.49 33.30
CA GLY A 255 -2.77 21.50 32.97
C GLY A 255 -3.33 22.85 32.53
N GLU A 256 -2.39 23.72 32.16
CA GLU A 256 -2.64 25.03 31.55
C GLU A 256 -1.67 25.23 30.38
N LEU A 257 -2.18 25.13 29.17
CA LEU A 257 -1.40 25.33 27.95
C LEU A 257 -1.83 26.61 27.25
N LYS A 258 -0.85 27.43 26.90
CA LYS A 258 -1.01 28.55 25.98
C LYS A 258 -0.70 28.08 24.56
N LEU A 259 -1.70 28.07 23.70
CA LEU A 259 -1.57 27.71 22.29
C LEU A 259 -1.36 28.98 21.48
N GLU A 260 -0.18 29.15 20.88
CA GLU A 260 0.24 30.35 20.16
C GLU A 260 0.00 30.22 18.65
N GLY A 261 -0.35 31.32 17.99
CA GLY A 261 -0.60 31.36 16.55
C GLY A 261 -1.97 30.81 16.12
N VAL A 262 -2.90 30.62 17.06
CA VAL A 262 -4.28 30.18 16.80
C VAL A 262 -5.26 31.09 17.53
N SER A 263 -6.38 31.43 16.88
CA SER A 263 -7.46 32.22 17.48
C SER A 263 -8.63 31.33 17.92
N LEU A 264 -9.54 31.89 18.73
CA LEU A 264 -10.75 31.16 19.14
C LEU A 264 -11.67 30.84 17.95
N SER A 265 -11.73 31.72 16.94
CA SER A 265 -12.53 31.49 15.73
C SER A 265 -12.01 30.32 14.91
N ASP A 266 -10.68 30.09 14.88
CA ASP A 266 -10.09 28.98 14.10
C ASP A 266 -10.50 27.60 14.63
N ILE A 267 -10.84 27.52 15.92
CA ILE A 267 -11.20 26.27 16.59
C ILE A 267 -12.59 26.30 17.22
N GLU A 268 -13.48 27.22 16.82
CA GLU A 268 -14.74 27.51 17.52
C GLU A 268 -15.58 26.24 17.79
N CYS A 269 -15.78 25.42 16.76
CA CYS A 269 -16.52 24.15 16.87
C CYS A 269 -15.92 23.17 17.89
N ILE A 270 -14.60 23.16 18.02
CA ILE A 270 -13.87 22.34 19.00
C ILE A 270 -13.96 22.99 20.38
N ALA A 271 -13.70 24.30 20.47
CA ALA A 271 -13.72 25.06 21.71
C ALA A 271 -15.09 25.01 22.41
N ASN A 272 -16.17 25.01 21.65
CA ASN A 272 -17.53 24.84 22.19
C ASN A 272 -17.67 23.50 22.91
N GLU A 273 -17.20 22.40 22.32
CA GLU A 273 -17.21 21.08 22.97
C GLU A 273 -16.20 20.97 24.12
N LEU A 274 -15.05 21.64 24.04
CA LEU A 274 -14.11 21.67 25.17
C LEU A 274 -14.76 22.34 26.40
N LYS A 275 -15.53 23.41 26.20
CA LYS A 275 -16.25 24.09 27.29
C LYS A 275 -17.33 23.20 27.93
N THR A 276 -18.05 22.38 27.16
CA THR A 276 -19.09 21.48 27.71
C THR A 276 -18.48 20.44 28.65
N ILE A 277 -17.27 19.95 28.35
CA ILE A 277 -16.54 18.97 29.18
C ILE A 277 -15.78 19.60 30.36
N GLY A 278 -15.89 20.92 30.54
CA GLY A 278 -15.34 21.65 31.69
C GLY A 278 -14.03 22.41 31.44
N ALA A 279 -13.63 22.60 30.18
CA ALA A 279 -12.47 23.42 29.85
C ALA A 279 -12.77 24.92 29.98
N ARG A 280 -11.78 25.66 30.47
CA ARG A 280 -11.71 27.11 30.36
C ARG A 280 -10.89 27.44 29.11
N VAL A 281 -11.47 28.26 28.23
CA VAL A 281 -10.85 28.71 26.99
C VAL A 281 -10.85 30.22 27.00
N GLU A 282 -9.67 30.84 27.09
CA GLU A 282 -9.51 32.29 27.18
C GLU A 282 -8.67 32.83 26.04
N LEU A 283 -8.97 34.06 25.62
CA LEU A 283 -8.17 34.77 24.64
C LEU A 283 -6.87 35.27 25.29
N HIS A 284 -5.78 35.22 24.54
CA HIS A 284 -4.50 35.83 24.88
C HIS A 284 -3.97 36.58 23.64
N ASP A 285 -3.15 37.62 23.87
CA ASP A 285 -2.58 38.55 22.86
C ASP A 285 -1.80 37.93 21.67
N ASP A 286 -1.74 36.60 21.53
CA ASP A 286 -1.20 35.89 20.35
C ASP A 286 -1.63 34.41 20.33
N GLY A 287 -2.83 34.11 20.83
CA GLY A 287 -3.23 32.72 21.05
C GLY A 287 -4.47 32.53 21.90
N ILE A 288 -4.61 31.30 22.39
CA ILE A 288 -5.63 30.91 23.37
C ILE A 288 -4.99 30.21 24.56
N ILE A 289 -5.53 30.42 25.75
CA ILE A 289 -5.17 29.68 26.96
C ILE A 289 -6.25 28.63 27.19
N ILE A 290 -5.82 27.37 27.32
CA ILE A 290 -6.67 26.24 27.68
C ILE A 290 -6.23 25.73 29.05
N SER A 291 -7.17 25.71 29.97
CA SER A 291 -6.97 25.08 31.28
C SER A 291 -8.23 24.42 31.78
N ARG A 292 -8.10 23.59 32.82
CA ARG A 292 -9.22 23.04 33.55
C ARG A 292 -9.22 23.61 34.97
N LYS A 293 -10.33 24.19 35.42
CA LYS A 293 -10.46 24.72 36.79
C LYS A 293 -11.33 23.79 37.62
N ASN A 294 -10.80 23.33 38.76
CA ASN A 294 -11.53 22.78 39.90
C ASN A 294 -12.49 21.62 39.61
N GLY A 295 -12.05 20.52 39.00
CA GLY A 295 -12.93 19.35 38.92
C GLY A 295 -12.47 18.25 37.99
N SER A 296 -13.32 17.25 37.84
CA SER A 296 -13.24 16.15 36.88
C SER A 296 -13.63 16.60 35.45
N ILE A 297 -13.26 15.79 34.45
CA ILE A 297 -13.75 15.99 33.08
C ILE A 297 -15.22 15.56 33.06
N LYS A 298 -16.13 16.39 32.55
CA LYS A 298 -17.54 16.00 32.46
C LYS A 298 -17.76 15.06 31.29
N SER A 299 -18.74 14.16 31.38
CA SER A 299 -19.12 13.32 30.25
C SER A 299 -19.68 14.16 29.09
N ALA A 300 -19.51 13.64 27.87
CA ALA A 300 -19.93 14.31 26.64
C ALA A 300 -20.87 13.43 25.81
N HIS A 301 -21.79 14.07 25.08
CA HIS A 301 -22.65 13.42 24.09
C HIS A 301 -22.43 14.13 22.75
N VAL A 302 -21.58 13.56 21.89
CA VAL A 302 -21.07 14.23 20.69
C VAL A 302 -21.33 13.39 19.45
N ALA A 303 -21.86 14.03 18.42
CA ALA A 303 -21.98 13.46 17.09
C ALA A 303 -21.10 14.23 16.10
N THR A 304 -20.22 13.50 15.42
CA THR A 304 -19.38 14.07 14.36
C THR A 304 -20.22 14.37 13.14
N ASN A 305 -20.01 15.52 12.50
CA ASN A 305 -20.73 15.95 11.30
C ASN A 305 -19.84 16.89 10.47
N PRO A 306 -20.20 17.21 9.20
CA PRO A 306 -19.46 18.20 8.41
C PRO A 306 -19.41 19.57 9.12
N TYR A 307 -18.40 20.37 8.80
CA TYR A 307 -18.25 21.71 9.39
C TYR A 307 -19.52 22.57 9.19
N PRO A 308 -19.97 23.37 10.18
CA PRO A 308 -19.30 23.82 11.41
C PRO A 308 -19.46 22.91 12.64
N ASN A 309 -19.90 21.66 12.47
CA ASN A 309 -20.08 20.75 13.60
C ASN A 309 -18.76 20.12 14.07
N PHE A 310 -18.83 19.34 15.16
CA PHE A 310 -17.65 18.70 15.74
C PHE A 310 -16.93 17.79 14.72
N PRO A 311 -15.62 17.99 14.48
CA PRO A 311 -14.92 17.30 13.42
C PRO A 311 -14.58 15.86 13.80
N SER A 312 -14.82 14.94 12.88
CA SER A 312 -14.42 13.53 13.02
C SER A 312 -12.91 13.35 13.26
N ASP A 313 -12.08 14.31 12.81
CA ASP A 313 -10.63 14.32 13.07
C ASP A 313 -10.24 14.54 14.55
N MET A 314 -11.15 15.05 15.38
CA MET A 314 -10.97 15.21 16.84
C MET A 314 -11.61 14.08 17.65
N GLN A 315 -12.38 13.20 17.00
CA GLN A 315 -13.12 12.13 17.67
C GLN A 315 -12.21 11.20 18.50
N PRO A 316 -11.05 10.71 17.99
CA PRO A 316 -10.17 9.83 18.77
C PRO A 316 -9.61 10.48 20.04
N GLN A 317 -9.21 11.74 19.93
CA GLN A 317 -8.63 12.52 21.02
C GLN A 317 -9.68 12.78 22.10
N LEU A 318 -10.91 13.13 21.70
CA LEU A 318 -12.03 13.29 22.63
C LEU A 318 -12.33 11.99 23.38
N MET A 319 -12.36 10.85 22.68
CA MET A 319 -12.56 9.54 23.31
C MET A 319 -11.53 9.27 24.41
N SER A 320 -10.27 9.69 24.22
CA SER A 320 -9.22 9.54 25.21
C SER A 320 -9.50 10.34 26.49
N ALA A 321 -10.04 11.56 26.38
CA ALA A 321 -10.50 12.32 27.53
C ALA A 321 -11.71 11.65 28.21
N MET A 322 -12.65 11.11 27.43
CA MET A 322 -13.85 10.47 27.97
C MET A 322 -13.55 9.19 28.76
N CYS A 323 -12.41 8.55 28.52
CA CYS A 323 -11.98 7.37 29.28
C CYS A 323 -11.77 7.65 30.78
N ILE A 324 -11.53 8.91 31.16
CA ILE A 324 -11.33 9.34 32.55
C ILE A 324 -12.35 10.41 32.99
N ALA A 325 -13.43 10.58 32.23
CA ALA A 325 -14.50 11.52 32.56
C ALA A 325 -15.44 10.99 33.65
N ASP A 326 -16.16 11.89 34.31
CA ASP A 326 -17.19 11.55 35.26
C ASP A 326 -18.48 11.16 34.53
N GLY A 327 -18.84 9.88 34.64
CA GLY A 327 -20.10 9.34 34.12
C GLY A 327 -19.93 8.60 32.79
N ILE A 328 -21.03 8.55 32.03
CA ILE A 328 -21.12 7.85 30.75
C ILE A 328 -21.14 8.89 29.63
N SER A 329 -20.24 8.71 28.67
CA SER A 329 -20.15 9.53 27.46
C SER A 329 -20.58 8.74 26.24
N ILE A 330 -21.12 9.44 25.25
CA ILE A 330 -21.57 8.87 23.99
C ILE A 330 -20.90 9.63 22.85
N ILE A 331 -20.24 8.89 21.95
CA ILE A 331 -19.64 9.43 20.73
C ILE A 331 -20.25 8.74 19.52
N GLU A 332 -20.83 9.51 18.59
CA GLU A 332 -21.42 9.05 17.34
C GLU A 332 -20.58 9.49 16.13
N GLU A 333 -20.11 8.52 15.34
CA GLU A 333 -19.28 8.74 14.15
C GLU A 333 -20.13 8.64 12.87
N ASN A 334 -20.50 9.79 12.29
CA ASN A 334 -21.37 9.85 11.11
C ASN A 334 -20.61 10.05 9.80
N ILE A 335 -19.30 10.30 9.85
CA ILE A 335 -18.48 10.55 8.66
C ILE A 335 -17.81 9.27 8.18
N PHE A 336 -17.21 8.48 9.09
CA PHE A 336 -16.37 7.32 8.76
C PHE A 336 -16.77 6.04 9.50
N GLU A 337 -17.22 5.03 8.76
CA GLU A 337 -17.77 3.78 9.29
C GLU A 337 -16.83 2.97 10.20
N SER A 338 -15.51 3.13 10.09
CA SER A 338 -14.51 2.32 10.82
C SER A 338 -13.55 3.15 11.67
N ARG A 339 -13.96 4.36 12.11
CA ARG A 339 -13.06 5.28 12.83
C ARG A 339 -12.79 4.93 14.31
N PHE A 340 -13.39 3.88 14.85
CA PHE A 340 -13.17 3.45 16.24
C PHE A 340 -12.02 2.46 16.45
N ALA A 341 -11.12 2.28 15.48
CA ALA A 341 -10.04 1.29 15.56
C ALA A 341 -9.12 1.45 16.79
N HIS A 342 -8.94 2.67 17.31
CA HIS A 342 -8.15 2.96 18.52
C HIS A 342 -8.81 2.49 19.83
N ALA A 343 -10.12 2.26 19.85
CA ALA A 343 -10.82 1.89 21.08
C ALA A 343 -10.31 0.56 21.66
N ASN A 344 -9.89 -0.39 20.82
CA ASN A 344 -9.28 -1.63 21.26
C ASN A 344 -7.97 -1.39 22.02
N GLU A 345 -7.16 -0.43 21.58
CA GLU A 345 -5.91 -0.07 22.23
C GLU A 345 -6.17 0.70 23.54
N LEU A 346 -7.17 1.60 23.56
CA LEU A 346 -7.61 2.25 24.80
C LEU A 346 -8.13 1.24 25.84
N ARG A 347 -8.84 0.19 25.42
CA ARG A 347 -9.25 -0.91 26.31
C ARG A 347 -8.05 -1.64 26.95
N LYS A 348 -6.91 -1.75 26.26
CA LYS A 348 -5.68 -2.32 26.86
C LYS A 348 -5.11 -1.44 27.98
N LEU A 349 -5.37 -0.13 27.95
CA LEU A 349 -5.07 0.76 29.07
C LEU A 349 -6.08 0.63 30.23
N GLY A 350 -7.08 -0.24 30.11
CA GLY A 350 -8.14 -0.48 31.09
C GLY A 350 -9.43 0.32 30.84
N ALA A 351 -9.53 1.10 29.76
CA ALA A 351 -10.72 1.89 29.47
C ALA A 351 -11.97 1.01 29.27
N ASN A 352 -13.12 1.48 29.76
CA ASN A 352 -14.41 0.80 29.58
C ASN A 352 -15.18 1.42 28.40
N ILE A 353 -15.06 0.79 27.23
CA ILE A 353 -15.64 1.26 25.98
C ILE A 353 -16.48 0.14 25.35
N SER A 354 -17.74 0.40 25.06
CA SER A 354 -18.60 -0.44 24.21
C SER A 354 -18.83 0.24 22.87
N ILE A 355 -18.82 -0.52 21.76
CA ILE A 355 -19.07 0.02 20.41
C ILE A 355 -20.18 -0.78 19.77
N GLU A 356 -21.19 -0.07 19.28
CA GLU A 356 -22.30 -0.59 18.51
C GLU A 356 -22.43 0.21 17.21
N LYS A 357 -22.04 -0.41 16.08
CA LYS A 357 -22.00 0.25 14.75
C LYS A 357 -21.19 1.56 14.79
N SER A 358 -21.84 2.70 14.61
CA SER A 358 -21.25 4.04 14.60
C SER A 358 -21.27 4.73 15.96
N LYS A 359 -21.70 4.06 17.03
CA LYS A 359 -21.84 4.65 18.37
C LYS A 359 -20.90 3.98 19.37
N ALA A 360 -20.12 4.79 20.07
CA ALA A 360 -19.30 4.35 21.18
C ALA A 360 -19.87 4.89 22.50
N THR A 361 -20.05 3.99 23.46
CA THR A 361 -20.43 4.30 24.84
C THR A 361 -19.20 4.11 25.72
N ILE A 362 -18.77 5.18 26.39
CA ILE A 362 -17.56 5.23 27.19
C ILE A 362 -17.95 5.49 28.64
N SER A 363 -17.71 4.51 29.50
CA SER A 363 -17.88 4.68 30.95
C SER A 363 -16.54 5.10 31.53
N GLY A 364 -16.43 6.36 31.97
CA GLY A 364 -15.16 6.86 32.48
C GLY A 364 -14.72 6.13 33.76
N ILE A 365 -13.41 5.97 33.91
CA ILE A 365 -12.79 5.22 34.99
C ILE A 365 -11.81 6.09 35.79
N LYS A 366 -11.51 5.68 37.02
CA LYS A 366 -10.64 6.45 37.94
C LYS A 366 -9.18 6.56 37.49
N SER A 367 -8.64 5.55 36.83
CA SER A 367 -7.26 5.56 36.36
C SER A 367 -7.00 4.53 35.28
N LEU A 368 -6.31 4.93 34.23
CA LEU A 368 -5.74 4.04 33.21
C LEU A 368 -4.44 3.40 33.73
N SER A 369 -4.02 2.29 33.11
CA SER A 369 -2.76 1.59 33.39
C SER A 369 -1.94 1.42 32.12
N GLY A 370 -0.64 1.66 32.20
CA GLY A 370 0.26 1.60 31.06
C GLY A 370 0.32 0.20 30.44
N ALA A 371 0.42 0.14 29.12
CA ALA A 371 0.37 -1.11 28.36
C ALA A 371 1.23 -1.04 27.08
N ASN A 372 1.26 -2.13 26.33
CA ASN A 372 1.87 -2.17 25.01
C ASN A 372 0.80 -2.04 23.92
N LEU A 373 0.86 -0.95 23.15
CA LEU A 373 -0.16 -0.52 22.20
C LEU A 373 0.36 -0.51 20.76
N TYR A 374 -0.56 -0.51 19.79
CA TYR A 374 -0.27 -0.42 18.37
C TYR A 374 -1.06 0.69 17.68
N ALA A 375 -0.34 1.62 17.05
CA ALA A 375 -0.93 2.68 16.25
C ALA A 375 -1.45 2.15 14.90
N ASN A 376 -2.65 2.59 14.51
CA ASN A 376 -3.33 2.16 13.26
C ASN A 376 -3.56 3.32 12.26
N ASP A 377 -3.57 4.57 12.74
CA ASP A 377 -3.69 5.79 11.95
C ASP A 377 -3.18 7.00 12.74
N LEU A 378 -3.05 8.16 12.07
CA LEU A 378 -2.39 9.33 12.63
C LEU A 378 -3.13 9.96 13.83
N ARG A 379 -4.47 10.09 13.78
CA ARG A 379 -5.26 10.76 14.84
C ARG A 379 -5.44 9.81 16.02
N SER A 380 -5.62 8.51 15.73
CA SER A 380 -5.56 7.45 16.73
C SER A 380 -4.23 7.44 17.48
N THR A 381 -3.10 7.65 16.80
CA THR A 381 -1.79 7.68 17.47
C THR A 381 -1.70 8.81 18.49
N ALA A 382 -2.12 10.02 18.11
CA ALA A 382 -2.18 11.15 19.04
C ALA A 382 -3.12 10.86 20.23
N ALA A 383 -4.29 10.29 19.99
CA ALA A 383 -5.22 9.87 21.03
C ALA A 383 -4.59 8.90 22.04
N LEU A 384 -3.87 7.87 21.57
CA LEU A 384 -3.16 6.95 22.44
C LEU A 384 -2.07 7.64 23.28
N ILE A 385 -1.35 8.61 22.71
CA ILE A 385 -0.39 9.43 23.46
C ILE A 385 -1.12 10.19 24.58
N LEU A 386 -2.23 10.87 24.27
CA LEU A 386 -2.99 11.64 25.25
C LEU A 386 -3.48 10.77 26.42
N ALA A 387 -4.09 9.62 26.14
CA ALA A 387 -4.52 8.68 27.18
C ALA A 387 -3.34 8.17 28.03
N SER A 388 -2.16 8.01 27.40
CA SER A 388 -0.96 7.51 28.07
C SER A 388 -0.32 8.51 29.02
N LEU A 389 -0.52 9.82 28.81
CA LEU A 389 0.00 10.87 29.71
C LEU A 389 -0.50 10.69 31.15
N VAL A 390 -1.69 10.10 31.33
CA VAL A 390 -2.33 9.88 32.63
C VAL A 390 -2.44 8.41 33.03
N ALA A 391 -1.95 7.48 32.19
CA ALA A 391 -1.94 6.05 32.50
C ALA A 391 -0.86 5.73 33.54
N LYS A 392 -1.19 4.94 34.58
CA LYS A 392 -0.21 4.58 35.62
C LYS A 392 0.87 3.65 35.05
N GLY A 393 2.14 4.01 35.23
CA GLY A 393 3.27 3.24 34.73
C GLY A 393 3.73 3.70 33.34
N GLU A 394 4.30 2.78 32.58
CA GLU A 394 4.90 3.05 31.28
C GLU A 394 4.00 2.50 30.16
N THR A 395 3.75 3.32 29.13
CA THR A 395 3.05 2.91 27.91
C THR A 395 4.00 2.92 26.72
N THR A 396 4.05 1.81 26.01
CA THR A 396 4.74 1.72 24.71
C THR A 396 3.71 1.80 23.58
N ILE A 397 3.94 2.66 22.58
CA ILE A 397 3.15 2.74 21.35
C ILE A 397 4.04 2.34 20.16
N ASN A 398 3.74 1.19 19.56
CA ASN A 398 4.41 0.68 18.36
C ASN A 398 3.72 1.20 17.09
N ASN A 399 4.37 1.02 15.93
CA ASN A 399 3.89 1.53 14.63
C ASN A 399 3.64 3.04 14.61
N SER A 400 4.34 3.80 15.46
CA SER A 400 4.10 5.23 15.67
C SER A 400 4.39 6.13 14.45
N HIS A 401 4.92 5.57 13.35
CA HIS A 401 5.17 6.27 12.08
C HIS A 401 3.98 7.07 11.53
N HIS A 402 2.76 6.66 11.89
CA HIS A 402 1.54 7.38 11.53
C HIS A 402 1.48 8.80 12.13
N LEU A 403 2.11 9.05 13.29
CA LEU A 403 2.07 10.35 13.97
C LEU A 403 2.64 11.48 13.12
N TRP A 404 3.84 11.27 12.55
CA TRP A 404 4.56 12.27 11.74
C TRP A 404 3.89 12.57 10.39
N ARG A 405 2.77 11.91 10.08
CA ARG A 405 1.91 12.30 8.95
C ARG A 405 1.01 13.49 9.27
N GLY A 406 0.81 13.83 10.55
CA GLY A 406 -0.10 14.91 10.94
C GLY A 406 0.27 15.69 12.20
N TYR A 407 1.40 15.38 12.84
CA TYR A 407 1.94 16.15 13.95
C TYR A 407 3.45 16.26 13.82
N GLU A 408 3.96 17.49 13.88
CA GLU A 408 5.39 17.78 13.90
C GLU A 408 5.86 17.90 15.35
N ALA A 409 6.90 17.15 15.70
CA ALA A 409 7.60 17.25 16.99
C ALA A 409 6.66 17.23 18.23
N MET A 410 5.58 16.43 18.19
CA MET A 410 4.59 16.39 19.28
C MET A 410 5.22 16.01 20.63
N ASP A 411 6.19 15.11 20.62
CA ASP A 411 6.96 14.71 21.79
C ASP A 411 7.78 15.88 22.36
N GLU A 412 8.52 16.61 21.52
CA GLU A 412 9.28 17.80 21.94
C GLU A 412 8.35 18.89 22.49
N LYS A 413 7.26 19.19 21.78
CA LYS A 413 6.26 20.20 22.19
C LYS A 413 5.64 19.85 23.55
N LEU A 414 5.20 18.60 23.76
CA LEU A 414 4.63 18.17 25.04
C LEU A 414 5.68 18.08 26.17
N ASN A 415 6.88 17.60 25.88
CA ASN A 415 7.98 17.54 26.85
C ASN A 415 8.38 18.93 27.34
N SER A 416 8.37 19.94 26.46
CA SER A 416 8.62 21.34 26.83
C SER A 416 7.61 21.89 27.84
N CYS A 417 6.43 21.25 27.93
CA CYS A 417 5.36 21.58 28.88
C CYS A 417 5.30 20.62 30.08
N GLY A 418 6.28 19.71 30.23
CA GLY A 418 6.40 18.83 31.40
C GLY A 418 5.96 17.38 31.19
N ALA A 419 5.71 16.92 29.96
CA ALA A 419 5.53 15.49 29.67
C ALA A 419 6.85 14.69 29.83
N ASP A 420 6.74 13.36 29.92
CA ASP A 420 7.86 12.41 29.77
C ASP A 420 7.54 11.47 28.62
N ILE A 421 7.88 11.92 27.42
CA ILE A 421 7.75 11.19 26.16
C ILE A 421 9.15 10.99 25.60
N SER A 422 9.48 9.76 25.24
CA SER A 422 10.70 9.46 24.49
C SER A 422 10.35 8.74 23.20
N VAL A 423 10.88 9.26 22.10
CA VAL A 423 10.82 8.60 20.81
C VAL A 423 12.10 7.80 20.67
N SER A 424 11.99 6.49 20.74
CA SER A 424 13.04 5.62 20.25
C SER A 424 12.75 5.35 18.78
N SER A 425 13.55 5.91 17.88
CA SER A 425 13.77 5.20 16.63
C SER A 425 14.43 3.89 17.02
N SER A 426 13.74 2.75 16.86
CA SER A 426 14.51 1.64 16.30
C SER A 426 14.87 2.14 14.92
N GLU A 427 16.07 2.70 14.84
CA GLU A 427 16.83 2.69 13.62
C GLU A 427 16.71 1.25 13.10
N TYR A 428 15.77 1.04 12.19
CA TYR A 428 16.18 0.34 10.99
C TYR A 428 17.11 1.33 10.32
N ILE A 429 18.36 1.38 10.79
CA ILE A 429 19.42 1.52 9.83
C ILE A 429 19.13 0.36 8.87
N MET A 430 19.16 0.60 7.56
CA MET A 430 19.49 -0.47 6.62
C MET A 430 20.92 -1.01 6.88
N ASN A 431 21.31 -1.21 8.14
CA ASN A 431 22.53 -1.80 8.64
C ASN A 431 22.30 -2.64 9.92
N GLU A 432 21.06 -2.95 10.35
CA GLU A 432 20.91 -4.21 11.09
C GLU A 432 20.97 -5.33 10.07
N THR A 433 22.19 -5.83 9.83
CA THR A 433 22.37 -7.16 9.26
C THR A 433 21.51 -8.11 10.09
N THR A 434 20.44 -8.60 9.47
CA THR A 434 19.63 -9.65 10.08
C THR A 434 20.55 -10.79 10.50
N LYS A 435 20.32 -11.35 11.70
CA LYS A 435 21.03 -12.58 12.11
C LYS A 435 20.65 -13.77 11.22
N ARG A 436 19.54 -13.66 10.47
CA ARG A 436 19.15 -14.65 9.48
C ARG A 436 20.09 -14.56 8.29
N THR A 437 20.41 -15.70 7.71
CA THR A 437 21.13 -15.73 6.45
C THR A 437 20.28 -15.08 5.35
N THR A 438 20.84 -14.07 4.68
CA THR A 438 20.24 -13.45 3.49
C THR A 438 21.11 -13.66 2.27
N VAL A 439 20.48 -13.50 1.11
CA VAL A 439 21.08 -13.58 -0.22
C VAL A 439 20.71 -12.29 -0.94
N LYS A 440 21.71 -11.43 -1.14
CA LYS A 440 21.54 -10.08 -1.67
C LYS A 440 20.73 -10.05 -2.98
N GLU A 441 21.04 -10.95 -3.91
CA GLU A 441 20.35 -11.02 -5.21
C GLU A 441 18.87 -11.42 -5.10
N ILE A 442 18.47 -12.10 -4.01
CA ILE A 442 17.07 -12.41 -3.74
C ILE A 442 16.39 -11.25 -3.03
N ASP A 443 17.05 -10.61 -2.07
CA ASP A 443 16.51 -9.42 -1.40
C ASP A 443 16.17 -8.31 -2.40
N GLU A 444 16.97 -8.16 -3.47
CA GLU A 444 16.75 -7.21 -4.56
C GLU A 444 15.48 -7.48 -5.38
N ILE A 445 15.02 -8.74 -5.47
CA ILE A 445 13.83 -9.14 -6.25
C ILE A 445 12.62 -9.52 -5.37
N LEU A 446 12.72 -9.32 -4.05
CA LEU A 446 11.60 -9.56 -3.15
C LEU A 446 10.41 -8.67 -3.55
N TYR A 447 9.24 -9.30 -3.65
CA TYR A 447 7.99 -8.67 -4.04
C TYR A 447 7.91 -8.19 -5.51
N GLU A 448 8.95 -8.38 -6.31
CA GLU A 448 8.96 -8.08 -7.74
C GLU A 448 8.17 -9.13 -8.54
N GLU A 449 7.32 -8.70 -9.48
CA GLU A 449 6.64 -9.60 -10.40
C GLU A 449 7.51 -9.94 -11.62
N HIS A 450 7.90 -11.20 -11.75
CA HIS A 450 8.43 -11.73 -13.00
C HIS A 450 7.26 -12.20 -13.88
N LYS A 451 6.94 -11.43 -14.93
CA LYS A 451 5.84 -11.73 -15.85
C LYS A 451 6.06 -13.05 -16.59
N VAL A 452 5.00 -13.83 -16.76
CA VAL A 452 5.01 -15.12 -17.47
C VAL A 452 3.71 -15.27 -18.26
N LEU A 453 3.80 -15.73 -19.51
CA LEU A 453 2.67 -15.75 -20.45
C LEU A 453 2.05 -14.33 -20.62
N ASP A 454 0.78 -14.25 -20.99
CA ASP A 454 0.02 -13.01 -21.23
C ASP A 454 -0.38 -12.28 -19.93
N HIS A 455 -0.83 -13.00 -18.91
CA HIS A 455 -1.33 -12.40 -17.65
C HIS A 455 -0.69 -12.96 -16.37
N GLY A 456 0.19 -13.95 -16.50
CA GLY A 456 0.78 -14.65 -15.38
C GLY A 456 2.00 -13.96 -14.77
N PHE A 457 2.39 -14.41 -13.58
CA PHE A 457 3.64 -14.01 -12.96
C PHE A 457 4.12 -15.00 -11.88
N VAL A 458 5.41 -14.91 -11.58
CA VAL A 458 6.04 -15.48 -10.37
C VAL A 458 6.63 -14.34 -9.56
N ARG A 459 6.33 -14.30 -8.27
CA ARG A 459 6.84 -13.29 -7.33
C ARG A 459 7.40 -13.97 -6.08
N VAL A 460 8.61 -13.62 -5.67
CA VAL A 460 9.17 -14.10 -4.40
C VAL A 460 8.57 -13.28 -3.25
N ILE A 461 8.05 -13.95 -2.23
CA ILE A 461 7.40 -13.32 -1.07
C ILE A 461 8.27 -13.41 0.18
N ASP A 462 8.95 -14.54 0.33
CA ASP A 462 9.83 -14.82 1.47
C ASP A 462 10.77 -15.99 1.11
N TYR A 463 11.91 -16.09 1.79
CA TYR A 463 12.84 -17.21 1.67
C TYR A 463 13.63 -17.40 2.97
N MET A 464 14.18 -18.61 3.14
CA MET A 464 14.99 -19.00 4.28
C MET A 464 16.17 -19.85 3.84
N GLY A 465 17.37 -19.48 4.28
CA GLY A 465 18.59 -20.24 4.00
C GLY A 465 19.29 -19.81 2.71
N SER A 466 20.49 -20.37 2.50
CA SER A 466 21.33 -20.21 1.31
C SER A 466 22.20 -21.46 1.16
N ASP A 467 23.14 -21.48 0.20
CA ASP A 467 24.12 -22.58 0.08
C ASP A 467 24.84 -22.89 1.41
N SER A 468 25.08 -21.86 2.24
CA SER A 468 25.66 -22.03 3.58
C SER A 468 24.78 -22.86 4.51
N ALA A 469 23.45 -22.75 4.41
CA ALA A 469 22.53 -23.53 5.23
C ALA A 469 22.61 -25.03 4.89
N ILE A 470 22.76 -25.37 3.60
CA ILE A 470 22.97 -26.75 3.12
C ILE A 470 24.26 -27.32 3.71
N VAL A 471 25.36 -26.56 3.62
CA VAL A 471 26.67 -26.96 4.13
C VAL A 471 26.64 -27.14 5.64
N GLN A 472 26.04 -26.20 6.37
CA GLN A 472 25.93 -26.28 7.83
C GLN A 472 25.10 -27.51 8.24
N ALA A 473 23.97 -27.75 7.59
CA ALA A 473 23.13 -28.91 7.84
C ALA A 473 23.88 -30.23 7.59
N ALA A 474 24.63 -30.33 6.49
CA ALA A 474 25.45 -31.50 6.20
C ALA A 474 26.58 -31.71 7.22
N ARG A 475 27.16 -30.62 7.75
CA ARG A 475 28.24 -30.64 8.74
C ARG A 475 27.76 -30.86 10.17
N VAL A 476 26.46 -30.82 10.48
CA VAL A 476 25.95 -31.25 11.81
C VAL A 476 26.38 -32.70 12.11
N SER A 477 26.54 -33.52 11.05
CA SER A 477 27.03 -34.89 11.12
C SER A 477 28.56 -35.03 11.21
N TYR A 478 29.32 -33.97 10.91
CA TYR A 478 30.79 -33.95 10.85
C TYR A 478 31.31 -32.86 11.81
N GLY A 479 31.62 -33.24 13.05
CA GLY A 479 32.00 -32.32 14.13
C GLY A 479 32.98 -31.19 13.75
N LYS A 480 32.85 -30.04 14.44
CA LYS A 480 33.54 -28.75 14.22
C LYS A 480 34.92 -28.83 13.53
N GLY A 481 34.99 -28.42 12.26
CA GLY A 481 36.27 -28.22 11.55
C GLY A 481 36.18 -27.38 10.27
N THR A 482 36.89 -26.24 10.28
CA THR A 482 37.42 -25.42 9.16
C THR A 482 36.48 -24.84 8.07
N LYS A 483 36.43 -23.49 8.02
CA LYS A 483 35.77 -22.67 6.99
C LYS A 483 36.72 -22.41 5.81
N GLN A 484 36.60 -23.15 4.69
CA GLN A 484 37.21 -22.79 3.41
C GLN A 484 36.19 -22.94 2.27
N ILE A 485 36.00 -21.88 1.46
CA ILE A 485 34.95 -21.78 0.41
C ILE A 485 35.10 -22.88 -0.66
N ASN A 486 36.32 -23.25 -1.06
CA ASN A 486 36.54 -24.36 -2.02
C ASN A 486 36.07 -25.73 -1.51
N GLN A 487 35.92 -25.91 -0.19
CA GLN A 487 35.39 -27.15 0.38
C GLN A 487 33.86 -27.21 0.34
N ASP A 488 33.19 -26.05 0.30
CA ASP A 488 31.73 -25.95 0.36
C ASP A 488 31.08 -26.34 -0.98
N GLU A 489 31.61 -25.86 -2.11
CA GLU A 489 31.13 -26.27 -3.44
C GLU A 489 31.35 -27.76 -3.69
N ALA A 490 32.54 -28.29 -3.34
CA ALA A 490 32.84 -29.72 -3.47
C ALA A 490 31.89 -30.58 -2.62
N LEU A 491 31.56 -30.12 -1.41
CA LEU A 491 30.58 -30.79 -0.55
C LEU A 491 29.18 -30.76 -1.17
N ILE A 492 28.68 -29.61 -1.64
CA ILE A 492 27.36 -29.53 -2.28
C ILE A 492 27.29 -30.42 -3.52
N LYS A 493 28.34 -30.43 -4.37
CA LYS A 493 28.44 -31.35 -5.52
C LYS A 493 28.40 -32.81 -5.09
N TYR A 494 29.12 -33.18 -4.02
CA TYR A 494 29.08 -34.51 -3.44
C TYR A 494 27.66 -34.88 -2.96
N LEU A 495 27.01 -34.00 -2.18
CA LEU A 495 25.66 -34.23 -1.66
C LEU A 495 24.65 -34.43 -2.80
N MET A 496 24.71 -33.60 -3.85
CA MET A 496 23.84 -33.70 -5.01
C MET A 496 24.07 -35.01 -5.79
N ARG A 497 25.34 -35.34 -6.07
CA ARG A 497 25.73 -36.54 -6.83
C ARG A 497 25.36 -37.85 -6.12
N HIS A 498 25.40 -37.85 -4.79
CA HIS A 498 25.08 -39.02 -3.96
C HIS A 498 23.66 -39.00 -3.38
N HIS A 499 22.81 -38.06 -3.83
CA HIS A 499 21.41 -37.94 -3.42
C HIS A 499 21.21 -37.80 -1.89
N HIS A 500 22.10 -37.08 -1.21
CA HIS A 500 21.89 -36.67 0.17
C HIS A 500 20.95 -35.45 0.19
N THR A 501 19.65 -35.68 0.24
CA THR A 501 18.62 -34.66 0.01
C THR A 501 18.29 -33.81 1.23
N THR A 502 18.33 -34.38 2.44
CA THR A 502 17.95 -33.70 3.69
C THR A 502 18.64 -32.35 3.93
N PRO A 503 19.94 -32.16 3.63
CA PRO A 503 20.57 -30.84 3.76
C PRO A 503 19.93 -29.75 2.88
N PHE A 504 19.40 -30.12 1.70
CA PHE A 504 18.73 -29.17 0.80
C PHE A 504 17.34 -28.76 1.34
N GLU A 505 16.66 -29.64 2.09
CA GLU A 505 15.34 -29.34 2.70
C GLU A 505 15.40 -28.22 3.75
N MET A 506 16.59 -27.85 4.23
CA MET A 506 16.79 -26.76 5.19
C MET A 506 16.68 -25.36 4.56
N CYS A 507 16.56 -25.29 3.24
CA CYS A 507 16.29 -24.05 2.51
C CYS A 507 14.82 -24.05 2.07
N GLU A 508 14.07 -22.97 2.36
CA GLU A 508 12.67 -22.82 1.94
C GLU A 508 12.45 -21.52 1.18
N ILE A 509 11.49 -21.51 0.26
CA ILE A 509 11.07 -20.31 -0.48
C ILE A 509 9.55 -20.28 -0.62
N LYS A 510 8.99 -19.07 -0.56
CA LYS A 510 7.57 -18.80 -0.75
C LYS A 510 7.36 -17.92 -1.97
N PHE A 511 6.58 -18.42 -2.91
CA PHE A 511 6.16 -17.71 -4.11
C PHE A 511 4.70 -17.26 -3.99
N HIS A 512 4.39 -16.16 -4.66
CA HIS A 512 3.04 -15.83 -5.12
C HIS A 512 3.03 -16.03 -6.63
N VAL A 513 2.17 -16.92 -7.10
CA VAL A 513 2.12 -17.31 -8.51
C VAL A 513 0.72 -17.02 -9.03
N LYS A 514 0.64 -16.35 -10.18
CA LYS A 514 -0.58 -16.18 -10.97
C LYS A 514 -0.41 -16.93 -12.28
N LEU A 515 -1.35 -17.82 -12.60
CA LEU A 515 -1.23 -18.80 -13.67
C LEU A 515 -2.60 -19.33 -14.13
N PRO A 516 -2.72 -19.88 -15.35
CA PRO A 516 -3.95 -20.49 -15.82
C PRO A 516 -4.36 -21.71 -14.97
N ILE A 517 -5.66 -21.92 -14.75
CA ILE A 517 -6.18 -23.00 -13.90
C ILE A 517 -5.71 -24.38 -14.39
N PHE A 518 -5.62 -24.61 -15.71
CA PHE A 518 -5.11 -25.88 -16.24
C PHE A 518 -3.64 -26.12 -15.87
N ILE A 519 -2.82 -25.06 -15.78
CA ILE A 519 -1.43 -25.14 -15.30
C ILE A 519 -1.38 -25.31 -13.79
N ALA A 520 -2.20 -24.57 -13.02
CA ALA A 520 -2.31 -24.77 -11.57
C ALA A 520 -2.62 -26.23 -11.20
N ARG A 521 -3.51 -26.88 -11.96
CA ARG A 521 -3.83 -28.30 -11.77
C ARG A 521 -2.65 -29.22 -12.06
N GLN A 522 -1.83 -28.93 -13.07
CA GLN A 522 -0.61 -29.70 -13.34
C GLN A 522 0.47 -29.44 -12.30
N TRP A 523 0.54 -28.21 -11.79
CA TRP A 523 1.46 -27.77 -10.77
C TRP A 523 1.31 -28.58 -9.49
N ILE A 524 0.07 -28.72 -9.01
CA ILE A 524 -0.25 -29.32 -7.70
C ILE A 524 -0.27 -30.87 -7.73
N ARG A 525 -0.07 -31.51 -8.90
CA ARG A 525 -0.05 -33.00 -9.00
C ARG A 525 0.99 -33.65 -8.09
N HIS A 526 2.11 -32.99 -7.86
CA HIS A 526 3.14 -33.46 -6.94
C HIS A 526 2.93 -32.77 -5.59
N ARG A 527 2.39 -33.50 -4.60
CA ARG A 527 2.06 -33.00 -3.25
C ARG A 527 3.30 -32.78 -2.37
N THR A 528 4.19 -31.90 -2.81
CA THR A 528 5.50 -31.66 -2.18
C THR A 528 5.60 -30.28 -1.52
N ALA A 529 4.52 -29.49 -1.57
CA ALA A 529 4.51 -28.10 -1.15
C ALA A 529 3.22 -27.71 -0.41
N ASN A 530 3.29 -26.62 0.36
CA ASN A 530 2.11 -26.00 0.94
C ASN A 530 1.53 -24.98 -0.04
N VAL A 531 0.24 -25.09 -0.34
CA VAL A 531 -0.46 -24.21 -1.30
C VAL A 531 -1.66 -23.57 -0.60
N ASN A 532 -1.85 -22.26 -0.83
CA ASN A 532 -3.09 -21.57 -0.48
C ASN A 532 -3.59 -20.78 -1.70
N GLU A 533 -4.61 -21.32 -2.36
CA GLU A 533 -5.20 -20.74 -3.57
C GLU A 533 -6.26 -19.69 -3.25
N TYR A 534 -6.30 -18.66 -4.09
CA TYR A 534 -7.30 -17.61 -4.03
C TYR A 534 -8.72 -18.17 -4.14
N SER A 535 -9.59 -17.78 -3.21
CA SER A 535 -10.94 -18.33 -3.15
C SER A 535 -11.90 -17.55 -4.05
N GLY A 536 -12.17 -18.10 -5.24
CA GLY A 536 -13.26 -17.64 -6.12
C GLY A 536 -14.68 -17.79 -5.52
N ARG A 537 -14.82 -18.21 -4.25
CA ARG A 537 -16.08 -18.16 -3.50
C ARG A 537 -16.31 -16.80 -2.83
N TYR A 538 -15.23 -16.16 -2.40
CA TYR A 538 -15.27 -14.88 -1.67
C TYR A 538 -14.84 -13.68 -2.51
N SER A 539 -14.35 -13.95 -3.72
CA SER A 539 -13.89 -12.94 -4.67
C SER A 539 -14.43 -13.22 -6.07
N ILE A 540 -14.58 -12.17 -6.87
CA ILE A 540 -14.89 -12.26 -8.29
C ILE A 540 -13.57 -12.60 -9.01
N LEU A 541 -13.59 -13.57 -9.92
CA LEU A 541 -12.41 -13.88 -10.75
C LEU A 541 -12.35 -12.89 -11.90
N ASP A 542 -11.15 -12.40 -12.21
CA ASP A 542 -10.91 -11.40 -13.25
C ASP A 542 -11.21 -11.95 -14.66
N ASN A 543 -11.50 -11.06 -15.62
CA ASN A 543 -11.67 -11.41 -17.03
C ASN A 543 -10.32 -11.63 -17.73
N GLU A 544 -9.53 -12.55 -17.18
CA GLU A 544 -8.20 -12.87 -17.68
C GLU A 544 -8.14 -14.36 -17.97
N PHE A 545 -7.89 -14.69 -19.23
CA PHE A 545 -7.78 -16.07 -19.70
C PHE A 545 -6.62 -16.17 -20.68
N TYR A 546 -5.96 -17.32 -20.64
CA TYR A 546 -4.78 -17.58 -21.46
C TYR A 546 -5.12 -17.69 -22.95
N ILE A 547 -4.34 -16.98 -23.76
CA ILE A 547 -4.35 -17.04 -25.21
C ILE A 547 -3.02 -17.65 -25.69
N PRO A 548 -3.05 -18.81 -26.37
CA PRO A 548 -1.82 -19.46 -26.82
C PRO A 548 -1.16 -18.70 -27.98
N GLU A 549 0.16 -18.46 -27.88
CA GLU A 549 0.96 -17.86 -28.96
C GLU A 549 1.08 -18.79 -30.18
N GLN A 550 1.03 -20.11 -29.96
CA GLN A 550 1.12 -21.12 -31.01
C GLN A 550 0.16 -22.28 -30.72
N VAL A 551 -0.50 -22.75 -31.78
CA VAL A 551 -1.33 -23.96 -31.74
C VAL A 551 -0.64 -25.04 -32.57
N ALA A 552 -0.51 -26.24 -32.02
CA ALA A 552 0.18 -27.35 -32.65
C ALA A 552 -0.65 -28.64 -32.63
N LYS A 553 -0.37 -29.53 -33.60
CA LYS A 553 -0.94 -30.88 -33.65
C LYS A 553 -0.47 -31.71 -32.46
N GLN A 554 -1.15 -32.81 -32.18
CA GLN A 554 -0.63 -33.83 -31.25
C GLN A 554 0.61 -34.50 -31.86
N SER A 555 1.68 -34.72 -31.08
CA SER A 555 2.86 -35.46 -31.56
C SER A 555 2.53 -36.95 -31.79
N ASP A 556 2.94 -37.49 -32.94
CA ASP A 556 2.78 -38.91 -33.28
C ASP A 556 3.66 -39.84 -32.43
N ASN A 557 4.83 -39.35 -32.00
CA ASN A 557 5.82 -40.12 -31.26
C ASN A 557 5.74 -39.90 -29.74
N ASN A 558 5.16 -38.78 -29.29
CA ASN A 558 4.95 -38.48 -27.88
C ASN A 558 3.49 -38.10 -27.62
N LYS A 559 2.69 -39.04 -27.12
CA LYS A 559 1.27 -38.80 -26.76
C LYS A 559 1.06 -37.71 -25.70
N GLN A 560 2.12 -37.24 -25.04
CA GLN A 560 2.08 -36.17 -24.04
C GLN A 560 2.61 -34.84 -24.57
N GLY A 561 3.10 -34.78 -25.82
CA GLY A 561 3.76 -33.60 -26.38
C GLY A 561 3.11 -33.06 -27.65
N SER A 562 3.42 -31.80 -27.98
CA SER A 562 2.97 -31.15 -29.21
C SER A 562 3.85 -31.55 -30.41
N GLY A 563 3.23 -31.68 -31.58
CA GLY A 563 3.84 -31.93 -32.89
C GLY A 563 4.00 -30.64 -33.69
N GLU A 564 3.80 -30.71 -35.01
CA GLU A 564 3.94 -29.55 -35.89
C GLU A 564 2.87 -28.48 -35.64
N ALA A 565 3.26 -27.21 -35.77
CA ALA A 565 2.34 -26.07 -35.70
C ALA A 565 1.27 -26.17 -36.81
N PHE A 566 0.05 -25.67 -36.53
CA PHE A 566 -0.97 -25.53 -37.56
C PHE A 566 -0.61 -24.42 -38.57
N HIS A 567 -1.17 -24.53 -39.78
CA HIS A 567 -1.11 -23.45 -40.76
C HIS A 567 -1.72 -22.15 -40.19
N SER A 568 -1.18 -20.99 -40.54
CA SER A 568 -1.54 -19.70 -39.96
C SER A 568 -3.04 -19.38 -39.96
N SER A 569 -3.77 -19.77 -41.01
CA SER A 569 -5.23 -19.57 -41.10
C SER A 569 -6.00 -20.42 -40.07
N THR A 570 -5.63 -21.69 -39.93
CA THR A 570 -6.25 -22.62 -38.97
C THR A 570 -5.89 -22.27 -37.53
N SER A 571 -4.64 -21.86 -37.29
CA SER A 571 -4.20 -21.39 -35.97
C SER A 571 -5.03 -20.18 -35.52
N LYS A 572 -5.27 -19.23 -36.42
CA LYS A 572 -6.09 -18.05 -36.14
C LYS A 572 -7.54 -18.43 -35.82
N GLU A 573 -8.15 -19.30 -36.63
CA GLU A 573 -9.51 -19.79 -36.39
C GLU A 573 -9.66 -20.42 -34.99
N ILE A 574 -8.71 -21.29 -34.60
CA ILE A 574 -8.72 -21.92 -33.28
C ILE A 574 -8.57 -20.88 -32.15
N ILE A 575 -7.64 -19.95 -32.29
CA ILE A 575 -7.40 -18.89 -31.28
C ILE A 575 -8.65 -18.00 -31.15
N ASP A 576 -9.23 -17.56 -32.26
CA ASP A 576 -10.43 -16.73 -32.27
C ASP A 576 -11.61 -17.45 -31.60
N SER A 577 -11.78 -18.77 -31.83
CA SER A 577 -12.78 -19.58 -31.12
C SER A 577 -12.54 -19.60 -29.60
N LEU A 578 -11.30 -19.84 -29.15
CA LEU A 578 -10.96 -19.85 -27.73
C LEU A 578 -11.24 -18.50 -27.05
N ILE A 579 -10.93 -17.39 -27.73
CA ILE A 579 -11.20 -16.03 -27.25
C ILE A 579 -12.70 -15.78 -27.16
N ASN A 580 -13.44 -16.09 -28.22
CA ASN A 580 -14.89 -15.88 -28.27
C ASN A 580 -15.62 -16.69 -27.20
N ASP A 581 -15.27 -17.97 -27.04
CA ASP A 581 -15.85 -18.84 -26.02
C ASP A 581 -15.54 -18.32 -24.61
N SER A 582 -14.30 -17.91 -24.36
CA SER A 582 -13.88 -17.37 -23.07
C SER A 582 -14.68 -16.11 -22.73
N ASN A 583 -14.76 -15.15 -23.65
CA ASN A 583 -15.55 -13.92 -23.46
C ASN A 583 -17.04 -14.22 -23.23
N LEU A 584 -17.61 -15.16 -23.99
CA LEU A 584 -19.00 -15.57 -23.84
C LEU A 584 -19.26 -16.14 -22.44
N VAL A 585 -18.43 -17.09 -21.99
CA VAL A 585 -18.62 -17.68 -20.65
C VAL A 585 -18.38 -16.67 -19.53
N TYR A 586 -17.49 -15.70 -19.71
CA TYR A 586 -17.32 -14.62 -18.75
C TYR A 586 -18.57 -13.75 -18.65
N SER A 587 -19.15 -13.37 -19.79
CA SER A 587 -20.36 -12.54 -19.82
C SER A 587 -21.54 -13.22 -19.08
N HIS A 588 -21.66 -14.54 -19.22
CA HIS A 588 -22.61 -15.35 -18.46
C HIS A 588 -22.28 -15.39 -16.98
N TYR A 589 -21.00 -15.57 -16.61
CA TYR A 589 -20.54 -15.52 -15.22
C TYR A 589 -20.93 -14.19 -14.56
N GLU A 590 -20.60 -13.05 -15.18
CA GLU A 590 -20.98 -11.73 -14.68
C GLU A 590 -22.49 -11.55 -14.56
N LYS A 591 -23.24 -12.01 -15.56
CA LYS A 591 -24.71 -11.97 -15.56
C LYS A 591 -25.28 -12.75 -14.37
N PHE A 592 -24.77 -13.95 -14.12
CA PHE A 592 -25.21 -14.77 -12.99
C PHE A 592 -24.89 -14.12 -11.63
N ILE A 593 -23.70 -13.51 -11.49
CA ILE A 593 -23.35 -12.74 -10.29
C ILE A 593 -24.32 -11.56 -10.08
N LYS A 594 -24.62 -10.81 -11.14
CA LYS A 594 -25.58 -9.68 -11.09
C LYS A 594 -27.00 -10.14 -10.72
N GLN A 595 -27.37 -11.36 -11.07
CA GLN A 595 -28.66 -11.98 -10.70
C GLN A 595 -28.69 -12.56 -9.28
N GLY A 596 -27.59 -12.47 -8.52
CA GLY A 596 -27.51 -12.96 -7.15
C GLY A 596 -27.18 -14.45 -7.04
N LEU A 597 -26.74 -15.12 -8.12
CA LEU A 597 -26.27 -16.50 -8.04
C LEU A 597 -25.02 -16.56 -7.16
N ALA A 598 -24.97 -17.55 -6.26
CA ALA A 598 -23.80 -17.77 -5.42
C ALA A 598 -22.54 -17.95 -6.26
N ARG A 599 -21.46 -17.24 -5.91
CA ARG A 599 -20.19 -17.23 -6.65
C ARG A 599 -19.62 -18.63 -6.88
N GLU A 600 -19.81 -19.52 -5.92
CA GLU A 600 -19.36 -20.90 -6.02
C GLU A 600 -20.04 -21.71 -7.13
N ILE A 601 -21.29 -21.38 -7.46
CA ILE A 601 -22.05 -21.94 -8.57
C ILE A 601 -21.78 -21.16 -9.85
N ALA A 602 -21.79 -19.83 -9.81
CA ALA A 602 -21.55 -19.02 -11.00
C ALA A 602 -20.20 -19.34 -11.66
N ARG A 603 -19.14 -19.52 -10.86
CA ARG A 603 -17.79 -19.81 -11.37
C ARG A 603 -17.66 -21.16 -12.10
N THR A 604 -18.64 -22.07 -11.98
CA THR A 604 -18.59 -23.36 -12.70
C THR A 604 -18.70 -23.16 -14.22
N ASN A 605 -19.15 -21.98 -14.65
CA ASN A 605 -19.21 -21.61 -16.06
C ASN A 605 -17.85 -21.24 -16.66
N LEU A 606 -16.85 -20.91 -15.84
CA LEU A 606 -15.52 -20.51 -16.32
C LEU A 606 -14.71 -21.72 -16.80
N THR A 607 -14.02 -21.54 -17.92
CA THR A 607 -13.15 -22.55 -18.54
C THR A 607 -11.79 -22.67 -17.82
N LEU A 608 -11.03 -23.72 -18.13
CA LEU A 608 -9.76 -23.98 -17.44
C LEU A 608 -8.61 -23.02 -17.84
N ASN A 609 -8.78 -22.23 -18.90
CA ASN A 609 -7.79 -21.25 -19.34
C ASN A 609 -7.84 -19.93 -18.55
N TYR A 610 -8.84 -19.71 -17.70
CA TYR A 610 -8.87 -18.56 -16.79
C TYR A 610 -7.71 -18.60 -15.80
N TYR A 611 -7.26 -17.42 -15.39
CA TYR A 611 -6.20 -17.27 -14.41
C TYR A 611 -6.70 -17.47 -12.97
N THR A 612 -5.86 -18.12 -12.18
CA THR A 612 -5.96 -18.19 -10.72
C THR A 612 -4.65 -17.71 -10.12
N GLN A 613 -4.60 -17.57 -8.80
CA GLN A 613 -3.38 -17.25 -8.09
C GLN A 613 -3.30 -17.97 -6.75
N PHE A 614 -2.09 -18.32 -6.33
CA PHE A 614 -1.86 -18.95 -5.03
C PHE A 614 -0.54 -18.51 -4.40
N TYR A 615 -0.49 -18.63 -3.07
CA TYR A 615 0.77 -18.69 -2.36
C TYR A 615 1.27 -20.13 -2.34
N TRP A 616 2.54 -20.33 -2.70
CA TRP A 616 3.18 -21.64 -2.79
C TRP A 616 4.50 -21.64 -2.01
N LYS A 617 4.56 -22.41 -0.94
CA LYS A 617 5.76 -22.55 -0.09
C LYS A 617 6.33 -23.95 -0.26
N ILE A 618 7.63 -24.03 -0.52
CA ILE A 618 8.33 -25.29 -0.82
C ILE A 618 9.78 -25.23 -0.32
N ASP A 619 10.35 -26.38 0.05
CA ASP A 619 11.78 -26.51 0.32
C ASP A 619 12.59 -26.71 -0.97
N LEU A 620 13.89 -26.47 -0.89
CA LEU A 620 14.77 -26.50 -2.07
C LEU A 620 14.86 -27.90 -2.70
N HIS A 621 14.84 -28.99 -1.93
CA HIS A 621 14.90 -30.34 -2.53
C HIS A 621 13.69 -30.60 -3.41
N ASN A 622 12.50 -30.33 -2.88
CA ASN A 622 11.24 -30.49 -3.59
C ASN A 622 11.11 -29.50 -4.75
N LEU A 623 11.62 -28.27 -4.60
CA LEU A 623 11.67 -27.29 -5.67
C LEU A 623 12.55 -27.76 -6.82
N LEU A 624 13.77 -28.25 -6.55
CA LEU A 624 14.66 -28.77 -7.59
C LEU A 624 14.06 -29.99 -8.29
N HIS A 625 13.37 -30.88 -7.55
CA HIS A 625 12.64 -31.98 -8.15
C HIS A 625 11.52 -31.49 -9.09
N PHE A 626 10.73 -30.51 -8.64
CA PHE A 626 9.68 -29.87 -9.44
C PHE A 626 10.28 -29.26 -10.72
N LEU A 627 11.34 -28.46 -10.59
CA LEU A 627 11.98 -27.77 -11.71
C LEU A 627 12.59 -28.76 -12.70
N ARG A 628 13.18 -29.87 -12.25
CA ARG A 628 13.67 -30.93 -13.15
C ARG A 628 12.57 -31.49 -14.04
N LEU A 629 11.37 -31.69 -13.49
CA LEU A 629 10.23 -32.23 -14.23
C LEU A 629 9.54 -31.20 -15.13
N ARG A 630 9.57 -29.91 -14.74
CA ARG A 630 8.83 -28.85 -15.43
C ARG A 630 9.66 -28.05 -16.43
N ALA A 631 10.98 -28.00 -16.26
CA ALA A 631 11.90 -27.42 -17.23
C ALA A 631 12.30 -28.41 -18.36
N ASP A 632 11.86 -29.68 -18.29
CA ASP A 632 12.15 -30.67 -19.33
C ASP A 632 11.58 -30.23 -20.69
N LYS A 633 12.32 -30.50 -21.77
CA LYS A 633 11.92 -30.14 -23.14
C LYS A 633 10.59 -30.79 -23.58
N HIS A 634 10.22 -31.92 -22.97
CA HIS A 634 8.96 -32.63 -23.22
C HIS A 634 7.82 -32.16 -22.31
N ALA A 635 8.10 -31.30 -21.31
CA ALA A 635 7.03 -30.66 -20.54
C ALA A 635 6.23 -29.71 -21.42
N GLN A 636 4.97 -29.48 -21.04
CA GLN A 636 4.11 -28.51 -21.70
C GLN A 636 4.75 -27.11 -21.65
N TYR A 637 4.69 -26.37 -22.77
CA TYR A 637 5.33 -25.06 -22.89
C TYR A 637 4.92 -24.11 -21.77
N GLU A 638 3.62 -24.02 -21.48
CA GLU A 638 3.08 -23.09 -20.51
C GLU A 638 3.55 -23.33 -19.08
N ILE A 639 3.87 -24.57 -18.67
CA ILE A 639 4.46 -24.82 -17.34
C ILE A 639 5.99 -24.66 -17.37
N ARG A 640 6.61 -24.89 -18.53
CA ARG A 640 8.05 -24.76 -18.73
C ARG A 640 8.52 -23.31 -18.56
N VAL A 641 7.80 -22.35 -19.11
CA VAL A 641 8.17 -20.92 -18.97
C VAL A 641 8.14 -20.43 -17.51
N TYR A 642 7.25 -20.98 -16.66
CA TYR A 642 7.29 -20.71 -15.21
C TYR A 642 8.50 -21.37 -14.56
N ALA A 643 8.82 -22.60 -14.96
CA ALA A 643 9.99 -23.30 -14.45
C ALA A 643 11.30 -22.60 -14.82
N GLU A 644 11.39 -22.01 -16.02
CA GLU A 644 12.53 -21.21 -16.46
C GLU A 644 12.74 -19.96 -15.59
N VAL A 645 11.67 -19.19 -15.35
CA VAL A 645 11.73 -18.03 -14.43
C VAL A 645 12.11 -18.46 -13.01
N MET A 646 11.57 -19.58 -12.52
CA MET A 646 11.94 -20.11 -11.21
C MET A 646 13.38 -20.62 -11.16
N LEU A 647 13.93 -21.17 -12.25
CA LEU A 647 15.34 -21.55 -12.33
C LEU A 647 16.25 -20.33 -12.21
N ASP A 648 15.90 -19.21 -12.83
CA ASP A 648 16.63 -17.96 -12.68
C ASP A 648 16.60 -17.43 -11.24
N ILE A 649 15.45 -17.55 -10.56
CA ILE A 649 15.33 -17.21 -9.13
C ILE A 649 16.20 -18.15 -8.28
N VAL A 650 16.15 -19.47 -8.52
CA VAL A 650 16.98 -20.44 -7.77
C VAL A 650 18.46 -20.18 -7.98
N LYS A 651 18.87 -19.80 -9.19
CA LYS A 651 20.26 -19.43 -9.49
C LYS A 651 20.74 -18.23 -8.67
N LYS A 652 19.88 -17.22 -8.48
CA LYS A 652 20.15 -16.08 -7.60
C LYS A 652 20.16 -16.45 -6.11
N TRP A 653 19.33 -17.43 -5.72
CA TRP A 653 19.16 -17.83 -4.31
C TRP A 653 20.27 -18.73 -3.78
N VAL A 654 20.59 -19.80 -4.51
CA VAL A 654 21.51 -20.86 -4.09
C VAL A 654 22.43 -21.24 -5.27
N PRO A 655 23.33 -20.33 -5.71
CA PRO A 655 24.12 -20.52 -6.92
C PRO A 655 24.96 -21.80 -6.94
N LEU A 656 25.52 -22.25 -5.81
CA LEU A 656 26.32 -23.49 -5.76
C LEU A 656 25.43 -24.73 -5.92
N ALA A 657 24.30 -24.78 -5.20
CA ALA A 657 23.31 -25.84 -5.35
C ALA A 657 22.69 -25.86 -6.75
N TYR A 658 22.40 -24.70 -7.33
CA TYR A 658 21.93 -24.56 -8.70
C TYR A 658 22.94 -25.14 -9.70
N ASN A 659 24.22 -24.78 -9.60
CA ASN A 659 25.25 -25.30 -10.49
C ASN A 659 25.40 -26.83 -10.36
N ALA A 660 25.39 -27.37 -9.14
CA ALA A 660 25.40 -28.81 -8.90
C ALA A 660 24.14 -29.50 -9.44
N PHE A 661 22.98 -28.86 -9.32
CA PHE A 661 21.72 -29.35 -9.87
C PHE A 661 21.78 -29.38 -11.41
N VAL A 662 22.30 -28.34 -12.04
CA VAL A 662 22.47 -28.28 -13.50
C VAL A 662 23.39 -29.42 -13.97
N GLU A 663 24.53 -29.58 -13.32
CA GLU A 663 25.55 -30.57 -13.67
C GLU A 663 25.06 -32.02 -13.51
N TYR A 664 24.45 -32.34 -12.36
CA TYR A 664 24.18 -33.73 -11.98
C TYR A 664 22.71 -34.14 -12.13
N SER A 665 21.78 -33.20 -12.33
CA SER A 665 20.35 -33.50 -12.38
C SER A 665 19.62 -32.94 -13.61
N LEU A 666 19.84 -31.69 -14.00
CA LEU A 666 19.06 -31.04 -15.06
C LEU A 666 19.62 -31.31 -16.46
N LYS A 667 20.95 -31.24 -16.63
CA LYS A 667 21.65 -31.47 -17.91
C LYS A 667 22.43 -32.79 -17.92
N SER A 668 22.26 -33.63 -16.91
CA SER A 668 22.82 -34.97 -16.86
C SER A 668 21.91 -35.98 -17.54
N ALA A 669 22.47 -37.11 -17.96
CA ALA A 669 21.72 -38.26 -18.42
C ALA A 669 21.81 -39.39 -17.40
N CYS A 670 20.67 -39.98 -17.03
CA CYS A 670 20.64 -41.21 -16.25
C CYS A 670 20.75 -42.40 -17.20
N ILE A 671 21.83 -43.17 -17.08
CA ILE A 671 22.07 -44.34 -17.91
C ILE A 671 21.76 -45.59 -17.08
N SER A 672 20.90 -46.46 -17.59
CA SER A 672 20.59 -47.73 -16.94
C SER A 672 21.82 -48.64 -16.86
N LYS A 673 21.78 -49.65 -15.99
CA LYS A 673 22.85 -50.66 -15.91
C LYS A 673 23.15 -51.26 -17.29
N THR A 674 22.10 -51.64 -18.03
CA THR A 674 22.19 -52.23 -19.36
C THR A 674 22.71 -51.23 -20.40
N GLY A 675 22.24 -49.98 -20.36
CA GLY A 675 22.77 -48.89 -21.19
C GLY A 675 24.27 -48.67 -20.98
N LEU A 676 24.74 -48.74 -19.74
CA LEU A 676 26.16 -48.58 -19.41
C LEU A 676 27.01 -49.73 -19.96
N GLU A 677 26.49 -50.95 -19.95
CA GLU A 677 27.15 -52.11 -20.59
C GLU A 677 27.26 -51.92 -22.11
N ILE A 678 26.22 -51.41 -22.76
CA ILE A 678 26.22 -51.08 -24.20
C ILE A 678 27.28 -50.01 -24.49
N ILE A 679 27.33 -48.92 -23.71
CA ILE A 679 28.35 -47.87 -23.87
C ILE A 679 29.76 -48.46 -23.74
N ARG A 680 30.00 -49.34 -22.76
CA ARG A 680 31.32 -50.00 -22.59
C ARG A 680 31.70 -50.84 -23.79
N LYS A 681 30.76 -51.57 -24.39
CA LYS A 681 30.98 -52.34 -25.63
C LYS A 681 31.27 -51.43 -26.82
N LEU A 682 30.50 -50.35 -26.98
CA LEU A 682 30.70 -49.37 -28.05
C LEU A 682 32.06 -48.66 -27.95
N ILE A 683 32.51 -48.31 -26.73
CA ILE A 683 33.84 -47.71 -26.50
C ILE A 683 34.97 -48.68 -26.88
N LYS A 684 34.76 -49.99 -26.70
CA LYS A 684 35.70 -51.04 -27.14
C LYS A 684 35.68 -51.30 -28.64
N GLY A 685 34.83 -50.61 -29.41
CA GLY A 685 34.68 -50.81 -30.85
C GLY A 685 33.82 -52.02 -31.22
N GLU A 686 33.10 -52.62 -30.28
CA GLU A 686 32.17 -53.70 -30.56
C GLU A 686 30.93 -53.15 -31.28
N ASN A 687 30.45 -53.87 -32.30
CA ASN A 687 29.22 -53.51 -33.00
C ASN A 687 28.02 -54.08 -32.24
N VAL A 688 27.28 -53.22 -31.53
CA VAL A 688 26.10 -53.62 -30.75
C VAL A 688 24.85 -53.15 -31.49
N THR A 689 23.97 -54.09 -31.85
CA THR A 689 22.67 -53.78 -32.43
C THR A 689 21.58 -53.67 -31.36
N ARG A 690 20.47 -52.99 -31.69
CA ARG A 690 19.33 -52.84 -30.76
C ARG A 690 18.78 -54.21 -30.35
N GLU A 691 18.70 -55.14 -31.31
CA GLU A 691 18.16 -56.49 -31.11
C GLU A 691 19.00 -57.30 -30.12
N GLU A 692 20.30 -57.05 -30.04
CA GLU A 692 21.26 -57.72 -29.15
C GLU A 692 21.47 -57.00 -27.81
N SER A 693 20.88 -55.80 -27.66
CA SER A 693 21.12 -54.89 -26.54
C SER A 693 20.33 -55.23 -25.28
N GLY A 694 19.20 -55.95 -25.43
CA GLY A 694 18.30 -56.28 -24.33
C GLY A 694 17.49 -55.10 -23.76
N ILE A 695 17.59 -53.90 -24.34
CA ILE A 695 16.78 -52.73 -23.94
C ILE A 695 15.66 -52.46 -24.95
N GLY A 696 14.57 -51.84 -24.49
CA GLY A 696 13.42 -51.50 -25.34
C GLY A 696 13.76 -50.44 -26.38
N LYS A 697 12.99 -50.38 -27.49
CA LYS A 697 13.22 -49.41 -28.58
C LYS A 697 13.38 -47.97 -28.09
N ARG A 698 12.51 -47.53 -27.19
CA ARG A 698 12.54 -46.18 -26.64
C ARG A 698 13.80 -45.90 -25.82
N GLU A 699 14.20 -46.83 -24.97
CA GLU A 699 15.42 -46.70 -24.15
C GLU A 699 16.68 -46.72 -25.03
N TRP A 700 16.67 -47.50 -26.11
CA TRP A 700 17.73 -47.52 -27.12
C TRP A 700 17.85 -46.17 -27.85
N ASP A 701 16.73 -45.63 -28.32
CA ASP A 701 16.68 -44.33 -29.01
C ASP A 701 17.13 -43.19 -28.07
N GLU A 702 16.72 -43.24 -26.80
CA GLU A 702 17.19 -42.30 -25.75
C GLU A 702 18.70 -42.42 -25.52
N LEU A 703 19.24 -43.64 -25.41
CA LEU A 703 20.67 -43.91 -25.24
C LEU A 703 21.51 -43.41 -26.41
N MET A 704 21.08 -43.66 -27.65
CA MET A 704 21.80 -43.21 -28.85
C MET A 704 21.74 -41.70 -29.02
N SER A 705 20.61 -41.08 -28.69
CA SER A 705 20.49 -39.63 -28.65
C SER A 705 21.45 -38.99 -27.65
N ILE A 706 21.71 -39.62 -26.49
CA ILE A 706 22.71 -39.14 -25.52
C ILE A 706 24.13 -39.20 -26.10
N LEU A 707 24.43 -40.23 -26.90
CA LEU A 707 25.74 -40.45 -27.51
C LEU A 707 25.97 -39.63 -28.79
N CYS A 708 24.98 -38.85 -29.23
CA CYS A 708 24.98 -38.16 -30.53
C CYS A 708 25.32 -39.11 -31.70
N LYS A 709 24.84 -40.36 -31.61
CA LYS A 709 25.04 -41.41 -32.61
C LYS A 709 23.74 -41.84 -33.25
#